data_AF-A0A2E7EJM9-F1
#
_entry.id   AF-A0A2E7EJM9-F1
#
_cell.length_a   1.000
_cell.length_b   1.000
_cell.length_c   1.000
_cell.angle_alpha   90.00
_cell.angle_beta   90.00
_cell.angle_gamma   90.00
#
_symmetry.space_group_name_H-M   'P 1'
#
loop_
_entity.id
_entity.type
_entity.pdbx_description
1 polymer ?
#
loop_
_entity_poly.entity_id
_entity_poly.type
_entity_poly.pdbx_seq_one_letter_code
_entity_poly.pdbx_strand_id
1 'polypeptide(L)'
;MDKSFSSAVLPVKMISLRNPKSSLRRSTIYIASPSPKAHRALAVQNQLASEQELQPRSNRSAMNRQISVLFFALSVVVLHSTDAVSQDHPSQVRVAAISFEPTKLDLAGNCDRLEFHFREAAKGGAKIAVAPEGILEGYIVNEILADEYKPAQMHDVAVEINSPTIQRFQRLARELQICVVFGFAEKIGKEVYNSAVFIDDVGKICGTYHKMQLHEGYDPEWWFNRLGRQSRAFETPYGKCGILICNDRWNPLLAKIPALDGAQFLIIPSFGSTSKAQDEAVLSRGVENNLPVIEANVGVSLIVSDNQIVAVDRHREGITYGEINIPAPRPKDTVNRDRTEVEFLRWRETEMPQRLAKTVANYDPHGPAREQDVTQLKSSRLKVTLGNNRSAEINGEQHRAGYNGIFAITSPDQPESPFVPAYSGWNLEHYFDASPRSAANIFFEPRYAAMKLKRSDNRTVELYQSATPAYQVESWTRFRASDPYYLDFSYRCKPHRDDYAGDFLGVFWASYMNGPIDKSIYFLDGESSLTQPTWRQLCTQQHNRDSTVKQNQDSTELKFETGDTLFSNISPMTYSAPFFYGRFRNMVLIYVFRENQNLRFAHSPSGGGRNSAGNDTNPAWDFQLIIPNPQKGQEYQLEGRLIYKPWKGRADVLAEVSRYLQGVKESDNQ
;
A
#
# COMPACT_ATOMS: atom_id res chain seq x y z
N MET A 1 -17.10 14.76 -67.40
CA MET A 1 -17.97 13.57 -67.46
C MET A 1 -18.25 13.19 -66.00
N ASP A 2 -19.12 13.90 -65.30
CA ASP A 2 -20.59 14.00 -65.48
C ASP A 2 -21.30 12.71 -65.03
N LYS A 3 -21.74 12.64 -63.75
CA LYS A 3 -23.16 12.78 -63.36
C LYS A 3 -23.43 12.44 -61.88
N SER A 4 -24.38 13.20 -61.36
CA SER A 4 -24.96 13.30 -60.03
C SER A 4 -26.44 12.87 -60.03
N PHE A 5 -27.09 12.97 -58.85
CA PHE A 5 -28.53 12.89 -58.51
C PHE A 5 -29.11 11.46 -58.25
N SER A 6 -29.87 11.13 -57.19
CA SER A 6 -30.80 11.78 -56.21
C SER A 6 -32.26 11.30 -56.40
N SER A 7 -33.03 11.37 -55.29
CA SER A 7 -34.51 11.28 -55.12
C SER A 7 -35.08 9.86 -54.92
N ALA A 8 -36.13 9.55 -54.16
CA ALA A 8 -37.13 10.23 -53.27
C ALA A 8 -37.94 9.08 -52.56
N VAL A 9 -38.34 9.05 -51.27
CA VAL A 9 -39.30 9.83 -50.43
C VAL A 9 -40.82 9.49 -50.65
N LEU A 10 -41.41 8.81 -49.62
CA LEU A 10 -42.79 8.88 -49.01
C LEU A 10 -44.02 8.14 -49.63
N PRO A 11 -45.18 7.89 -48.92
CA PRO A 11 -45.48 7.87 -47.45
C PRO A 11 -46.68 6.99 -46.89
N VAL A 12 -46.94 7.11 -45.56
CA VAL A 12 -48.20 7.08 -44.74
C VAL A 12 -48.97 5.76 -44.44
N LYS A 13 -49.16 5.43 -43.13
CA LYS A 13 -50.48 5.48 -42.42
C LYS A 13 -50.40 5.20 -40.89
N MET A 14 -50.80 6.20 -40.10
CA MET A 14 -51.34 6.08 -38.74
C MET A 14 -52.82 5.68 -38.77
N ILE A 15 -53.28 4.82 -37.85
CA ILE A 15 -54.68 4.73 -37.39
C ILE A 15 -54.68 4.49 -35.88
N SER A 16 -55.60 5.15 -35.17
CA SER A 16 -55.67 5.28 -33.72
C SER A 16 -56.90 4.60 -33.08
N LEU A 17 -56.81 4.41 -31.75
CA LEU A 17 -57.87 4.39 -30.71
C LEU A 17 -58.81 3.16 -30.61
N ARG A 18 -58.80 2.48 -29.45
CA ARG A 18 -59.80 2.61 -28.33
C ARG A 18 -59.69 1.45 -27.32
N ASN A 19 -59.86 1.80 -26.05
CA ASN A 19 -60.05 0.94 -24.86
C ASN A 19 -61.45 0.27 -24.88
N PRO A 20 -61.71 -0.90 -24.24
CA PRO A 20 -62.37 -0.86 -22.92
C PRO A 20 -62.14 -2.04 -21.93
N LYS A 21 -62.17 -1.68 -20.63
CA LYS A 21 -62.83 -2.32 -19.46
C LYS A 21 -62.49 -3.75 -18.97
N SER A 22 -61.75 -3.78 -17.84
CA SER A 22 -62.02 -4.40 -16.52
C SER A 22 -62.77 -5.74 -16.35
N SER A 23 -62.17 -6.66 -15.58
CA SER A 23 -62.85 -7.42 -14.51
C SER A 23 -61.87 -7.83 -13.38
N LEU A 24 -62.33 -7.73 -12.13
CA LEU A 24 -61.63 -7.99 -10.88
C LEU A 24 -61.71 -9.48 -10.47
N ARG A 25 -60.69 -10.00 -9.77
CA ARG A 25 -60.70 -10.27 -8.30
C ARG A 25 -59.48 -11.11 -7.81
N ARG A 26 -58.84 -10.57 -6.76
CA ARG A 26 -58.20 -11.17 -5.54
C ARG A 26 -57.23 -12.36 -5.72
N SER A 27 -56.03 -12.36 -5.16
CA SER A 27 -55.77 -12.31 -3.70
C SER A 27 -54.30 -12.02 -3.34
N THR A 28 -54.13 -11.23 -2.28
CA THR A 28 -53.08 -11.24 -1.24
C THR A 28 -51.62 -10.89 -1.62
N ILE A 29 -51.29 -9.61 -1.42
CA ILE A 29 -49.93 -9.11 -1.17
C ILE A 29 -49.91 -8.61 0.29
N TYR A 30 -48.97 -9.09 1.10
CA TYR A 30 -48.67 -8.52 2.41
C TYR A 30 -47.88 -7.23 2.24
N ILE A 31 -48.49 -6.10 2.59
CA ILE A 31 -47.80 -4.84 2.91
C ILE A 31 -48.30 -4.43 4.30
N ALA A 32 -47.39 -4.31 5.26
CA ALA A 32 -47.66 -3.64 6.53
C ALA A 32 -47.17 -2.20 6.42
N SER A 33 -48.12 -1.28 6.53
CA SER A 33 -47.96 0.17 6.50
C SER A 33 -47.35 0.73 7.81
N PRO A 34 -46.78 1.95 7.77
CA PRO A 34 -46.20 2.64 8.92
C PRO A 34 -47.15 3.64 9.62
N SER A 35 -46.69 4.14 10.78
CA SER A 35 -47.09 5.37 11.53
C SER A 35 -48.11 5.20 12.70
N PRO A 36 -48.35 6.21 13.58
CA PRO A 36 -47.59 7.43 13.95
C PRO A 36 -47.58 7.76 15.48
N LYS A 37 -46.74 8.70 15.93
CA LYS A 37 -47.18 9.90 16.71
C LYS A 37 -46.03 10.85 17.04
N ALA A 38 -46.29 12.14 16.77
CA ALA A 38 -45.52 13.31 17.13
C ALA A 38 -46.33 14.22 18.08
N HIS A 39 -45.60 15.14 18.73
CA HIS A 39 -46.00 16.41 19.36
C HIS A 39 -46.61 16.46 20.78
N ARG A 40 -45.84 17.08 21.70
CA ARG A 40 -46.10 18.46 22.15
C ARG A 40 -44.82 19.15 22.66
N ALA A 41 -44.81 20.47 22.54
CA ALA A 41 -43.69 21.39 22.63
C ALA A 41 -43.71 22.26 23.91
N LEU A 42 -42.71 23.17 23.98
CA LEU A 42 -42.45 24.36 24.82
C LEU A 42 -41.37 24.14 25.88
N ALA A 43 -40.19 24.77 25.92
CA ALA A 43 -39.62 26.08 25.55
C ALA A 43 -39.05 26.77 26.81
N VAL A 44 -37.88 27.37 26.64
CA VAL A 44 -37.23 28.47 27.40
C VAL A 44 -36.24 28.13 28.53
N GLN A 45 -35.10 28.83 28.40
CA GLN A 45 -33.92 28.97 29.25
C GLN A 45 -34.22 29.44 30.68
N ASN A 46 -33.39 29.04 31.66
CA ASN A 46 -32.47 29.93 32.39
C ASN A 46 -31.94 29.29 33.68
N GLN A 47 -30.63 29.41 33.86
CA GLN A 47 -29.91 29.82 35.08
C GLN A 47 -30.26 29.25 36.47
N LEU A 48 -29.15 28.98 37.18
CA LEU A 48 -28.94 29.01 38.64
C LEU A 48 -29.18 27.71 39.43
N ALA A 49 -28.04 27.16 39.83
CA ALA A 49 -27.60 26.99 41.21
C ALA A 49 -28.53 26.35 42.27
N SER A 50 -27.86 25.49 43.05
CA SER A 50 -28.13 25.08 44.43
C SER A 50 -29.27 24.10 44.68
N GLU A 51 -28.92 22.93 45.22
CA GLU A 51 -29.38 22.41 46.51
C GLU A 51 -28.54 21.16 46.84
N GLN A 52 -27.69 21.22 47.86
CA GLN A 52 -27.97 20.91 49.28
C GLN A 52 -27.89 19.41 49.58
N GLU A 53 -26.80 19.02 50.24
CA GLU A 53 -26.88 18.07 51.35
C GLU A 53 -26.43 18.80 52.61
N LEU A 54 -27.28 18.72 53.63
CA LEU A 54 -27.17 19.39 54.91
C LEU A 54 -27.56 18.36 55.95
N GLN A 55 -26.74 18.21 57.00
CA GLN A 55 -27.08 18.04 58.44
C GLN A 55 -25.92 17.35 59.20
N PRO A 56 -25.73 17.58 60.51
CA PRO A 56 -25.93 18.82 61.25
C PRO A 56 -24.76 19.18 62.20
N ARG A 57 -24.77 20.43 62.67
CA ARG A 57 -23.88 21.00 63.71
C ARG A 57 -24.34 20.61 65.12
N SER A 58 -23.40 20.57 66.08
CA SER A 58 -23.59 21.31 67.34
C SER A 58 -22.28 21.62 68.09
N ASN A 59 -22.33 22.80 68.73
CA ASN A 59 -21.70 23.24 69.97
C ASN A 59 -20.37 24.02 70.04
N ARG A 60 -20.51 25.07 70.87
CA ARG A 60 -19.66 26.23 71.16
C ARG A 60 -18.60 25.91 72.21
N SER A 61 -17.48 26.64 72.20
CA SER A 61 -17.08 27.61 73.24
C SER A 61 -15.55 27.73 73.42
N ALA A 62 -15.12 29.00 73.48
CA ALA A 62 -14.10 29.62 74.34
C ALA A 62 -12.65 29.08 74.45
N MET A 63 -11.74 30.06 74.31
CA MET A 63 -10.60 30.38 75.20
C MET A 63 -9.16 29.96 74.82
N ASN A 64 -8.33 31.00 74.67
CA ASN A 64 -6.93 31.15 75.10
C ASN A 64 -5.81 30.21 74.53
N ARG A 65 -4.88 30.77 73.73
CA ARG A 65 -3.55 31.25 74.20
C ARG A 65 -2.67 31.75 73.06
N GLN A 66 -1.85 32.72 73.43
CA GLN A 66 -0.81 33.44 72.68
C GLN A 66 0.26 32.54 72.08
N ILE A 67 0.92 32.99 71.00
CA ILE A 67 2.34 33.38 70.98
C ILE A 67 2.61 34.15 69.67
N SER A 68 3.11 35.38 69.84
CA SER A 68 3.63 36.30 68.83
C SER A 68 4.96 35.81 68.26
N VAL A 69 5.34 36.20 67.02
CA VAL A 69 6.57 36.96 66.71
C VAL A 69 6.51 37.53 65.27
N LEU A 70 6.62 38.86 65.22
CA LEU A 70 7.08 39.81 64.18
C LEU A 70 7.17 39.40 62.70
N PHE A 71 6.49 40.16 61.84
CA PHE A 71 7.09 40.68 60.60
C PHE A 71 6.88 42.20 60.54
N PHE A 72 8.02 42.92 60.50
CA PHE A 72 8.12 44.36 60.37
C PHE A 72 7.91 44.76 58.90
N ALA A 73 7.07 45.76 58.66
CA ALA A 73 6.96 46.44 57.38
C ALA A 73 8.14 47.41 57.19
N LEU A 74 8.79 47.39 56.03
CA LEU A 74 9.45 48.57 55.49
C LEU A 74 9.26 48.61 53.97
N SER A 75 8.47 49.57 53.54
CA SER A 75 8.22 49.94 52.16
C SER A 75 9.51 50.51 51.56
N VAL A 76 10.14 49.80 50.63
CA VAL A 76 11.13 50.37 49.71
C VAL A 76 10.49 50.39 48.33
N VAL A 77 10.21 51.61 47.86
CA VAL A 77 9.91 51.91 46.46
C VAL A 77 11.17 51.57 45.66
N VAL A 78 11.20 50.40 45.04
CA VAL A 78 12.15 50.09 43.97
C VAL A 78 11.44 50.40 42.66
N LEU A 79 11.81 51.54 42.09
CA LEU A 79 11.61 51.85 40.68
C LEU A 79 12.07 50.63 39.87
N HIS A 80 11.13 49.87 39.32
CA HIS A 80 11.47 48.91 38.28
C HIS A 80 11.84 49.72 37.05
N SER A 81 13.14 49.84 36.76
CA SER A 81 13.57 50.07 35.40
C SER A 81 13.05 48.89 34.59
N THR A 82 12.09 49.14 33.72
CA THR A 82 11.77 48.23 32.63
C THR A 82 12.87 48.35 31.60
N ASP A 83 14.07 47.87 31.94
CA ASP A 83 15.05 47.52 30.94
C ASP A 83 14.62 46.14 30.42
N ALA A 84 13.77 46.17 29.40
CA ALA A 84 13.63 45.04 28.51
C ALA A 84 15.03 44.78 27.93
N VAL A 85 15.75 43.83 28.50
CA VAL A 85 16.98 43.30 27.93
C VAL A 85 16.60 42.75 26.56
N SER A 86 16.89 43.52 25.50
CA SER A 86 16.88 42.97 24.15
C SER A 86 17.98 41.93 24.13
N GLN A 87 17.62 40.65 24.09
CA GLN A 87 18.61 39.61 23.80
C GLN A 87 19.06 39.83 22.36
N ASP A 88 20.27 40.38 22.22
CA ASP A 88 20.96 40.54 20.95
C ASP A 88 21.43 39.14 20.52
N HIS A 89 20.54 38.39 19.87
CA HIS A 89 20.86 37.07 19.34
C HIS A 89 21.83 37.23 18.15
N PRO A 90 22.77 36.29 17.93
CA PRO A 90 23.69 36.39 16.81
C PRO A 90 22.94 36.46 15.49
N SER A 91 23.32 37.43 14.65
CA SER A 91 22.68 37.67 13.34
C SER A 91 22.92 36.55 12.33
N GLN A 92 23.96 35.73 12.55
CA GLN A 92 24.30 34.57 11.74
C GLN A 92 24.49 33.33 12.62
N VAL A 93 23.91 32.20 12.21
CA VAL A 93 23.91 30.95 12.97
C VAL A 93 24.26 29.79 12.07
N ARG A 94 25.23 28.98 12.50
CA ARG A 94 25.59 27.72 11.83
C ARG A 94 24.58 26.64 12.17
N VAL A 95 24.06 25.96 11.15
CA VAL A 95 23.02 24.95 11.30
C VAL A 95 23.41 23.66 10.61
N ALA A 96 22.78 22.57 11.02
CA ALA A 96 22.94 21.24 10.43
C ALA A 96 21.56 20.65 10.09
N ALA A 97 21.42 20.15 8.85
CA ALA A 97 20.31 19.33 8.41
C ALA A 97 20.79 17.88 8.25
N ILE A 98 20.20 16.98 9.02
CA ILE A 98 20.54 15.56 9.08
C ILE A 98 19.66 14.80 8.10
N SER A 99 20.26 13.86 7.35
CA SER A 99 19.55 12.89 6.54
C SER A 99 19.95 11.49 7.00
N PHE A 100 18.98 10.65 7.36
CA PHE A 100 19.13 9.20 7.42
C PHE A 100 17.75 8.54 7.33
N GLU A 101 17.70 7.33 6.77
CA GLU A 101 16.48 6.53 6.73
C GLU A 101 16.31 5.75 8.05
N PRO A 102 15.22 5.96 8.81
CA PRO A 102 14.96 5.22 10.05
C PRO A 102 14.56 3.77 9.77
N THR A 103 14.86 2.89 10.73
CA THR A 103 14.37 1.52 10.73
C THR A 103 12.94 1.48 11.28
N LYS A 104 11.98 0.98 10.51
CA LYS A 104 10.58 0.89 10.92
C LYS A 104 10.42 0.07 12.20
N LEU A 105 9.64 0.60 13.14
CA LEU A 105 9.33 -0.03 14.43
C LEU A 105 10.53 -0.25 15.38
N ASP A 106 11.73 0.22 15.04
CA ASP A 106 12.91 0.11 15.90
C ASP A 106 13.20 1.43 16.63
N LEU A 107 12.37 1.75 17.61
CA LEU A 107 12.48 2.98 18.39
C LEU A 107 13.86 3.15 19.04
N ALA A 108 14.41 2.07 19.60
CA ALA A 108 15.68 2.11 20.32
C ALA A 108 16.86 2.37 19.35
N GLY A 109 16.96 1.59 18.28
CA GLY A 109 18.03 1.75 17.28
C GLY A 109 17.97 3.10 16.58
N ASN A 110 16.76 3.62 16.28
CA ASN A 110 16.59 4.95 15.72
C ASN A 110 17.04 6.06 16.69
N CYS A 111 16.78 5.91 18.00
CA CYS A 111 17.27 6.87 18.99
C CYS A 111 18.81 6.90 19.05
N ASP A 112 19.46 5.74 18.97
CA ASP A 112 20.92 5.63 19.00
C ASP A 112 21.55 6.29 17.77
N ARG A 113 20.97 6.07 16.58
CA ARG A 113 21.42 6.72 15.33
C ARG A 113 21.20 8.22 15.36
N LEU A 114 20.04 8.68 15.85
CA LEU A 114 19.75 10.09 15.97
C LEU A 114 20.74 10.80 16.92
N GLU A 115 21.03 10.19 18.07
CA GLU A 115 22.03 10.70 19.01
C GLU A 115 23.41 10.80 18.35
N PHE A 116 23.84 9.77 17.63
CA PHE A 116 25.10 9.80 16.87
C PHE A 116 25.16 11.00 15.93
N HIS A 117 24.12 11.23 15.12
CA HIS A 117 24.09 12.35 14.18
C HIS A 117 24.09 13.72 14.88
N PHE A 118 23.41 13.87 16.02
CA PHE A 118 23.48 15.12 16.79
C PHE A 118 24.88 15.39 17.34
N ARG A 119 25.60 14.34 17.79
CA ARG A 119 27.00 14.46 18.22
C ARG A 119 27.91 14.89 17.07
N GLU A 120 27.73 14.32 15.88
CA GLU A 120 28.48 14.73 14.69
C GLU A 120 28.12 16.17 14.25
N ALA A 121 26.85 16.56 14.33
CA ALA A 121 26.42 17.94 14.07
C ALA A 121 27.11 18.93 15.01
N ALA A 122 27.18 18.61 16.32
CA ALA A 122 27.89 19.43 17.31
C ALA A 122 29.39 19.53 17.02
N LYS A 123 30.06 18.42 16.64
CA LYS A 123 31.47 18.42 16.20
C LYS A 123 31.70 19.31 14.98
N GLY A 124 30.72 19.35 14.07
CA GLY A 124 30.72 20.23 12.91
C GLY A 124 30.40 21.71 13.21
N GLY A 125 30.25 22.08 14.49
CA GLY A 125 30.07 23.45 14.95
C GLY A 125 28.64 23.98 14.81
N ALA A 126 27.66 23.14 14.49
CA ALA A 126 26.27 23.57 14.39
C ALA A 126 25.74 24.03 15.75
N LYS A 127 24.86 25.04 15.73
CA LYS A 127 24.11 25.53 16.90
C LYS A 127 22.66 25.08 16.91
N ILE A 128 22.12 24.75 15.73
CA ILE A 128 20.81 24.13 15.55
C ILE A 128 21.00 22.91 14.64
N ALA A 129 20.61 21.74 15.11
CA ALA A 129 20.62 20.51 14.32
C ALA A 129 19.19 19.99 14.13
N VAL A 130 18.79 19.77 12.89
CA VAL A 130 17.45 19.32 12.50
C VAL A 130 17.54 17.93 11.90
N ALA A 131 16.69 17.03 12.35
CA ALA A 131 16.53 15.69 11.81
C ALA A 131 15.15 15.49 11.15
N PRO A 132 14.99 14.45 10.31
CA PRO A 132 13.78 14.21 9.53
C PRO A 132 12.49 13.98 10.33
N GLU A 133 11.38 13.97 9.61
CA GLU A 133 10.06 13.55 10.08
C GLU A 133 10.05 12.05 10.43
N GLY A 134 9.28 11.70 11.47
CA GLY A 134 9.03 10.31 11.84
C GLY A 134 10.29 9.47 12.11
N ILE A 135 11.37 10.13 12.53
CA ILE A 135 12.69 9.51 12.63
C ILE A 135 12.75 8.50 13.78
N LEU A 136 11.86 8.60 14.78
CA LEU A 136 11.83 7.68 15.91
C LEU A 136 11.05 6.40 15.59
N GLU A 137 9.83 6.51 15.04
CA GLU A 137 8.96 5.37 14.77
C GLU A 137 9.20 4.72 13.39
N GLY A 138 9.82 5.46 12.46
CA GLY A 138 10.11 5.02 11.10
C GLY A 138 9.04 5.35 10.06
N TYR A 139 8.17 6.33 10.32
CA TYR A 139 7.12 6.80 9.41
C TYR A 139 6.20 5.68 8.86
N ILE A 140 5.65 4.85 9.75
CA ILE A 140 4.92 3.62 9.40
C ILE A 140 3.48 3.81 8.90
N VAL A 141 3.01 5.05 8.74
CA VAL A 141 1.60 5.33 8.41
C VAL A 141 1.18 4.73 7.08
N ASN A 142 2.06 4.76 6.07
CA ASN A 142 1.75 4.23 4.75
C ASN A 142 1.59 2.70 4.78
N GLU A 143 2.39 2.01 5.57
CA GLU A 143 2.30 0.57 5.77
C GLU A 143 1.01 0.18 6.51
N ILE A 144 0.54 1.03 7.43
CA ILE A 144 -0.77 0.85 8.06
C ILE A 144 -1.90 0.99 7.02
N LEU A 145 -1.82 1.99 6.13
CA LEU A 145 -2.82 2.19 5.07
C LEU A 145 -2.78 1.11 3.98
N ALA A 146 -1.63 0.47 3.81
CA ALA A 146 -1.44 -0.66 2.92
C ALA A 146 -1.82 -2.02 3.56
N ASP A 147 -2.31 -2.01 4.81
CA ASP A 147 -2.59 -3.21 5.62
C ASP A 147 -1.36 -4.13 5.82
N GLU A 148 -0.15 -3.58 5.67
CA GLU A 148 1.11 -4.27 5.95
C GLU A 148 1.42 -4.28 7.46
N TYR A 149 0.98 -3.23 8.18
CA TYR A 149 1.03 -3.14 9.65
C TYR A 149 -0.33 -2.82 10.24
N LYS A 150 -0.56 -3.26 11.48
CA LYS A 150 -1.76 -2.91 12.24
C LYS A 150 -1.60 -1.53 12.86
N PRO A 151 -2.67 -0.70 12.91
CA PRO A 151 -2.66 0.56 13.64
C PRO A 151 -2.07 0.46 15.05
N ALA A 152 -2.39 -0.61 15.80
CA ALA A 152 -1.91 -0.86 17.15
C ALA A 152 -0.38 -0.79 17.29
N GLN A 153 0.37 -1.18 16.26
CA GLN A 153 1.83 -1.15 16.27
C GLN A 153 2.38 0.29 16.33
N MET A 154 1.61 1.30 15.92
CA MET A 154 1.96 2.71 16.13
C MET A 154 2.05 3.07 17.61
N HIS A 155 1.17 2.50 18.47
CA HIS A 155 1.22 2.78 19.91
C HIS A 155 2.47 2.22 20.58
N ASP A 156 3.05 1.14 20.04
CA ASP A 156 4.23 0.49 20.60
C ASP A 156 5.50 1.34 20.42
N VAL A 157 5.50 2.24 19.45
CA VAL A 157 6.65 3.09 19.09
C VAL A 157 6.39 4.59 19.22
N ALA A 158 5.15 4.99 19.49
CA ALA A 158 4.82 6.37 19.82
C ALA A 158 5.26 6.73 21.25
N VAL A 159 5.73 7.96 21.45
CA VAL A 159 6.30 8.41 22.73
C VAL A 159 5.58 9.65 23.26
N GLU A 160 5.44 9.75 24.57
CA GLU A 160 4.92 10.95 25.23
C GLU A 160 6.02 12.03 25.34
N ILE A 161 5.63 13.31 25.36
CA ILE A 161 6.58 14.43 25.38
C ILE A 161 7.47 14.47 26.63
N ASN A 162 7.02 13.89 27.74
CA ASN A 162 7.75 13.79 29.01
C ASN A 162 8.43 12.42 29.20
N SER A 163 8.42 11.55 28.19
CA SER A 163 8.97 10.20 28.26
C SER A 163 10.49 10.18 28.47
N PRO A 164 11.05 9.07 28.98
CA PRO A 164 12.50 8.88 29.06
C PRO A 164 13.23 9.07 27.73
N THR A 165 12.56 8.78 26.62
CA THR A 165 13.06 8.97 25.25
C THR A 165 13.28 10.46 24.95
N ILE A 166 12.31 11.33 25.21
CA ILE A 166 12.50 12.78 24.99
C ILE A 166 13.52 13.36 25.98
N GLN A 167 13.48 12.91 27.24
CA GLN A 167 14.46 13.34 28.25
C GLN A 167 15.91 12.96 27.89
N ARG A 168 16.11 11.86 27.14
CA ARG A 168 17.43 11.49 26.57
C ARG A 168 17.94 12.62 25.68
N PHE A 169 17.12 13.13 24.77
CA PHE A 169 17.50 14.23 23.87
C PHE A 169 17.61 15.59 24.58
N GLN A 170 16.84 15.83 25.65
CA GLN A 170 17.06 17.01 26.51
C GLN A 170 18.43 17.00 27.19
N ARG A 171 18.86 15.84 27.72
CA ARG A 171 20.20 15.69 28.29
C ARG A 171 21.28 15.83 27.23
N LEU A 172 21.08 15.23 26.06
CA LEU A 172 22.02 15.32 24.95
C LEU A 172 22.19 16.76 24.45
N ALA A 173 21.10 17.51 24.27
CA ALA A 173 21.15 18.91 23.86
C ALA A 173 21.97 19.77 24.83
N ARG A 174 21.76 19.57 26.14
CA ARG A 174 22.54 20.22 27.21
C ARG A 174 24.01 19.82 27.20
N GLU A 175 24.29 18.53 27.02
CA GLU A 175 25.65 17.99 26.95
C GLU A 175 26.43 18.59 25.77
N LEU A 176 25.78 18.69 24.61
CA LEU A 176 26.38 19.19 23.38
C LEU A 176 26.35 20.71 23.25
N GLN A 177 25.55 21.40 24.06
CA GLN A 177 25.31 22.85 24.00
C GLN A 177 24.84 23.31 22.61
N ILE A 178 23.89 22.55 22.03
CA ILE A 178 23.24 22.87 20.75
C ILE A 178 21.73 22.66 20.87
N CYS A 179 20.96 23.37 20.05
CA CYS A 179 19.55 23.09 19.86
C CYS A 179 19.36 21.86 18.96
N VAL A 180 18.43 20.97 19.31
CA VAL A 180 18.09 19.78 18.52
C VAL A 180 16.60 19.78 18.17
N VAL A 181 16.30 19.40 16.92
CA VAL A 181 14.93 19.32 16.39
C VAL A 181 14.75 18.02 15.63
N PHE A 182 13.68 17.28 15.89
CA PHE A 182 13.42 16.01 15.22
C PHE A 182 11.93 15.66 15.21
N GLY A 183 11.51 14.86 14.21
CA GLY A 183 10.14 14.37 14.09
C GLY A 183 9.91 13.03 14.80
N PHE A 184 8.70 12.80 15.30
CA PHE A 184 8.33 11.58 16.00
C PHE A 184 6.81 11.40 16.07
N ALA A 185 6.35 10.16 16.27
CA ALA A 185 4.99 9.86 16.66
C ALA A 185 4.76 10.23 18.14
N GLU A 186 4.03 11.31 18.40
CA GLU A 186 3.70 11.76 19.76
C GLU A 186 2.41 11.14 20.25
N LYS A 187 2.48 10.50 21.42
CA LYS A 187 1.31 9.97 22.11
C LYS A 187 0.71 11.01 23.06
N ILE A 188 -0.56 11.33 22.87
CA ILE A 188 -1.35 12.19 23.77
C ILE A 188 -2.62 11.43 24.16
N GLY A 189 -2.59 10.83 25.35
CA GLY A 189 -3.64 9.92 25.79
C GLY A 189 -3.74 8.70 24.88
N LYS A 190 -4.87 8.56 24.17
CA LYS A 190 -5.10 7.45 23.23
C LYS A 190 -4.77 7.80 21.78
N GLU A 191 -4.55 9.07 21.51
CA GLU A 191 -4.30 9.59 20.18
C GLU A 191 -2.80 9.67 19.91
N VAL A 192 -2.41 9.48 18.64
CA VAL A 192 -1.03 9.65 18.18
C VAL A 192 -0.99 10.70 17.08
N TYR A 193 -0.07 11.66 17.21
CA TYR A 193 0.14 12.77 16.29
C TYR A 193 1.48 12.60 15.60
N ASN A 194 1.57 13.03 14.34
CA ASN A 194 2.86 13.25 13.70
C ASN A 194 3.41 14.60 14.17
N SER A 195 4.47 14.55 14.96
CA SER A 195 4.97 15.68 15.72
C SER A 195 6.42 16.00 15.41
N ALA A 196 6.82 17.22 15.73
CA ALA A 196 8.22 17.61 15.83
C ALA A 196 8.44 18.42 17.11
N VAL A 197 9.59 18.24 17.75
CA VAL A 197 9.96 18.94 18.99
C VAL A 197 11.22 19.77 18.79
N PHE A 198 11.25 20.98 19.34
CA PHE A 198 12.45 21.80 19.44
C PHE A 198 12.94 21.79 20.90
N ILE A 199 14.19 21.39 21.10
CA ILE A 199 14.85 21.40 22.40
C ILE A 199 16.06 22.34 22.31
N ASP A 200 16.17 23.29 23.22
CA ASP A 200 17.31 24.22 23.27
C ASP A 200 18.58 23.61 23.87
N ASP A 201 19.65 24.38 23.81
CA ASP A 201 21.00 24.06 24.27
C ASP A 201 21.15 23.90 25.79
N VAL A 202 20.11 24.20 26.58
CA VAL A 202 20.05 23.88 28.02
C VAL A 202 19.12 22.69 28.32
N GLY A 203 18.53 22.10 27.28
CA GLY A 203 17.64 20.95 27.35
C GLY A 203 16.18 21.29 27.66
N LYS A 204 15.75 22.54 27.51
CA LYS A 204 14.35 22.95 27.64
C LYS A 204 13.63 22.74 26.31
N ILE A 205 12.41 22.21 26.38
CA ILE A 205 11.51 22.12 25.23
C ILE A 205 10.98 23.53 24.94
N CYS A 206 11.35 24.09 23.80
CA CYS A 206 10.89 25.40 23.34
C CYS A 206 9.46 25.33 22.77
N GLY A 207 9.18 24.26 22.03
CA GLY A 207 7.89 24.06 21.38
C GLY A 207 7.76 22.68 20.78
N THR A 208 6.50 22.28 20.59
CA THR A 208 6.10 21.10 19.81
C THR A 208 5.13 21.55 18.72
N TYR A 209 5.18 20.85 17.59
CA TYR A 209 4.30 21.10 16.47
C TYR A 209 3.66 19.80 16.00
N HIS A 210 2.35 19.82 15.78
CA HIS A 210 1.58 18.70 15.23
C HIS A 210 1.27 18.98 13.77
N LYS A 211 1.60 18.03 12.89
CA LYS A 211 1.43 18.15 11.44
C LYS A 211 0.01 18.59 11.09
N MET A 212 -0.12 19.69 10.38
CA MET A 212 -1.42 20.34 10.17
C MET A 212 -2.18 19.80 8.95
N GLN A 213 -1.50 19.15 8.01
CA GLN A 213 -2.10 18.43 6.89
C GLN A 213 -1.31 17.16 6.51
N LEU A 214 -2.02 16.17 5.98
CA LEU A 214 -1.47 14.86 5.65
C LEU A 214 -1.41 14.66 4.13
N HIS A 215 -0.39 13.94 3.67
CA HIS A 215 -0.21 13.63 2.25
C HIS A 215 -1.19 12.53 1.84
N GLU A 216 -1.24 11.51 2.69
CA GLU A 216 -2.08 10.33 2.64
C GLU A 216 -3.58 10.65 2.80
N GLY A 217 -3.94 11.82 3.32
CA GLY A 217 -5.30 12.20 3.67
C GLY A 217 -5.62 11.92 5.14
N TYR A 218 -6.90 12.04 5.52
CA TYR A 218 -7.30 11.91 6.91
C TYR A 218 -8.69 11.31 7.05
N ASP A 219 -8.83 10.36 7.99
CA ASP A 219 -10.08 9.85 8.49
C ASP A 219 -10.30 10.32 9.94
N PRO A 220 -11.43 10.97 10.28
CA PRO A 220 -11.76 11.34 11.66
C PRO A 220 -11.77 10.18 12.67
N GLU A 221 -11.98 8.94 12.23
CA GLU A 221 -11.99 7.74 13.07
C GLU A 221 -10.58 7.25 13.45
N TRP A 222 -9.54 7.70 12.73
CA TRP A 222 -8.17 7.31 13.06
C TRP A 222 -7.76 7.90 14.40
N TRP A 223 -7.31 7.03 15.30
CA TRP A 223 -6.62 7.44 16.52
C TRP A 223 -5.11 7.61 16.31
N PHE A 224 -4.58 7.03 15.22
CA PHE A 224 -3.19 7.15 14.80
C PHE A 224 -3.08 8.22 13.69
N ASN A 225 -2.03 9.03 13.71
CA ASN A 225 -1.82 10.09 12.71
C ASN A 225 -2.91 11.19 12.69
N ARG A 226 -3.21 11.75 13.86
CA ARG A 226 -4.18 12.84 14.04
C ARG A 226 -3.69 14.15 13.43
N LEU A 227 -4.63 14.96 12.94
CA LEU A 227 -4.35 16.31 12.48
C LEU A 227 -4.05 17.26 13.63
N GLY A 228 -2.99 18.08 13.46
CA GLY A 228 -2.70 19.20 14.32
C GLY A 228 -3.81 20.26 14.35
N ARG A 229 -3.83 21.06 15.41
CA ARG A 229 -4.89 22.05 15.66
C ARG A 229 -4.49 23.49 15.35
N GLN A 230 -3.22 23.83 15.52
CA GLN A 230 -2.72 25.19 15.36
C GLN A 230 -1.25 25.20 14.92
N SER A 231 -0.85 26.26 14.22
CA SER A 231 0.55 26.55 13.87
C SER A 231 0.98 27.87 14.50
N ARG A 232 2.04 27.90 15.31
CA ARG A 232 2.50 29.10 16.03
C ARG A 232 4.02 29.20 16.03
N ALA A 233 4.53 30.42 16.21
CA ALA A 233 5.95 30.65 16.44
C ALA A 233 6.25 30.61 17.95
N PHE A 234 7.38 30.01 18.32
CA PHE A 234 7.81 29.90 19.72
C PHE A 234 9.23 30.44 19.91
N GLU A 235 9.54 30.89 21.13
CA GLU A 235 10.85 31.47 21.46
C GLU A 235 11.94 30.41 21.50
N THR A 236 13.11 30.73 20.96
CA THR A 236 14.34 29.92 21.01
C THR A 236 15.54 30.80 21.36
N PRO A 237 16.71 30.24 21.71
CA PRO A 237 17.93 31.02 21.94
C PRO A 237 18.44 31.81 20.73
N TYR A 238 17.83 31.64 19.55
CA TYR A 238 18.20 32.29 18.29
C TYR A 238 17.02 33.08 17.69
N GLY A 239 16.01 33.44 18.50
CA GLY A 239 14.80 34.12 18.05
C GLY A 239 13.62 33.16 17.80
N LYS A 240 12.51 33.69 17.29
CA LYS A 240 11.28 32.92 17.13
C LYS A 240 11.37 31.91 15.98
N CYS A 241 10.99 30.66 16.25
CA CYS A 241 10.96 29.58 15.26
C CYS A 241 9.53 29.20 14.90
N GLY A 242 9.28 28.92 13.62
CA GLY A 242 8.11 28.15 13.16
C GLY A 242 8.51 26.77 12.67
N ILE A 243 7.68 25.75 12.88
CA ILE A 243 7.88 24.40 12.32
C ILE A 243 6.77 24.09 11.31
N LEU A 244 7.15 23.43 10.21
CA LEU A 244 6.26 22.82 9.23
C LEU A 244 6.73 21.37 9.03
N ILE A 245 5.86 20.38 8.97
CA ILE A 245 6.31 18.99 8.76
C ILE A 245 6.00 18.56 7.32
N CYS A 246 7.06 18.27 6.55
CA CYS A 246 6.99 17.65 5.23
C CYS A 246 5.94 18.25 4.30
N ASN A 247 4.79 17.56 4.18
CA ASN A 247 3.70 17.93 3.30
C ASN A 247 3.11 19.33 3.60
N ASP A 248 3.30 19.84 4.82
CA ASP A 248 2.95 21.20 5.20
C ASP A 248 3.60 22.24 4.29
N ARG A 249 4.82 21.99 3.79
CA ARG A 249 5.55 22.88 2.88
C ARG A 249 4.84 23.16 1.57
N TRP A 250 3.91 22.31 1.14
CA TRP A 250 3.19 22.53 -0.13
C TRP A 250 2.09 23.58 -0.01
N ASN A 251 1.67 23.97 1.20
CA ASN A 251 0.64 24.97 1.38
C ASN A 251 1.24 26.32 1.85
N PRO A 252 1.19 27.38 1.01
CA PRO A 252 1.77 28.68 1.36
C PRO A 252 1.08 29.35 2.55
N LEU A 253 -0.23 29.12 2.75
CA LEU A 253 -0.97 29.66 3.90
C LEU A 253 -0.38 29.13 5.20
N LEU A 254 -0.02 27.85 5.23
CA LEU A 254 0.47 27.21 6.45
C LEU A 254 1.86 27.70 6.88
N ALA A 255 2.75 28.01 5.93
CA ALA A 255 4.04 28.66 6.21
C ALA A 255 3.90 30.13 6.63
N LYS A 256 2.88 30.80 6.10
CA LYS A 256 2.60 32.20 6.42
C LYS A 256 2.09 32.42 7.84
N ILE A 257 1.36 31.45 8.41
CA ILE A 257 0.83 31.53 9.78
C ILE A 257 1.94 31.80 10.83
N PRO A 258 2.99 30.97 10.98
CA PRO A 258 4.05 31.24 11.95
C PRO A 258 4.87 32.49 11.60
N ALA A 259 5.02 32.84 10.32
CA ALA A 259 5.66 34.10 9.91
C ALA A 259 4.89 35.33 10.43
N LEU A 260 3.56 35.34 10.30
CA LEU A 260 2.69 36.38 10.87
C LEU A 260 2.64 36.34 12.40
N ASP A 261 2.93 35.18 13.00
CA ASP A 261 3.11 35.04 14.45
C ASP A 261 4.49 35.48 14.96
N GLY A 262 5.32 36.04 14.06
CA GLY A 262 6.61 36.65 14.38
C GLY A 262 7.80 35.71 14.28
N ALA A 263 7.69 34.56 13.60
CA ALA A 263 8.84 33.71 13.32
C ALA A 263 9.94 34.50 12.59
N GLN A 264 11.19 34.18 12.93
CA GLN A 264 12.42 34.70 12.32
C GLN A 264 13.13 33.62 11.49
N PHE A 265 12.79 32.34 11.66
CA PHE A 265 13.21 31.25 10.79
C PHE A 265 12.18 30.11 10.80
N LEU A 266 12.23 29.25 9.77
CA LEU A 266 11.39 28.06 9.66
C LEU A 266 12.24 26.78 9.68
N ILE A 267 11.69 25.73 10.27
CA ILE A 267 12.27 24.39 10.24
C ILE A 267 11.30 23.42 9.58
N ILE A 268 11.82 22.55 8.71
CA ILE A 268 11.03 21.58 7.95
C ILE A 268 11.60 20.16 8.09
N PRO A 269 11.24 19.40 9.14
CA PRO A 269 11.51 17.97 9.21
C PRO A 269 10.65 17.25 8.17
N SER A 270 11.26 16.36 7.37
CA SER A 270 10.55 15.69 6.29
C SER A 270 10.98 14.25 6.03
N PHE A 271 10.04 13.42 5.61
CA PHE A 271 10.33 12.15 4.95
C PHE A 271 9.41 12.05 3.73
N GLY A 272 9.90 12.48 2.57
CA GLY A 272 9.09 12.49 1.36
C GLY A 272 9.85 12.77 0.08
N SER A 273 9.16 13.37 -0.90
CA SER A 273 9.72 13.69 -2.23
C SER A 273 11.11 14.32 -2.16
N THR A 274 12.01 13.83 -3.00
CA THR A 274 13.37 14.36 -3.24
C THR A 274 13.48 15.12 -4.58
N SER A 275 12.34 15.38 -5.23
CA SER A 275 12.28 16.00 -6.55
C SER A 275 12.65 17.48 -6.53
N LYS A 276 13.02 18.02 -7.69
CA LYS A 276 13.28 19.46 -7.87
C LYS A 276 12.10 20.34 -7.44
N ALA A 277 10.86 19.86 -7.59
CA ALA A 277 9.68 20.61 -7.16
C ALA A 277 9.65 20.80 -5.63
N GLN A 278 10.25 19.90 -4.84
CA GLN A 278 10.36 20.09 -3.40
C GLN A 278 11.41 21.16 -3.07
N ASP A 279 12.56 21.20 -3.74
CA ASP A 279 13.53 22.31 -3.59
C ASP A 279 12.85 23.67 -3.84
N GLU A 280 12.09 23.77 -4.93
CA GLU A 280 11.34 24.97 -5.30
C GLU A 280 10.29 25.34 -4.24
N ALA A 281 9.59 24.35 -3.68
CA ALA A 281 8.63 24.59 -2.61
C ALA A 281 9.29 25.15 -1.35
N VAL A 282 10.40 24.58 -0.91
CA VAL A 282 11.12 25.02 0.30
C VAL A 282 11.70 26.42 0.10
N LEU A 283 12.35 26.67 -1.03
CA LEU A 283 12.84 28.00 -1.40
C LEU A 283 11.69 29.02 -1.41
N SER A 284 10.55 28.67 -2.02
CA SER A 284 9.38 29.54 -2.07
C SER A 284 8.87 29.92 -0.67
N ARG A 285 8.86 28.99 0.30
CA ARG A 285 8.45 29.33 1.68
C ARG A 285 9.40 30.30 2.36
N GLY A 286 10.69 30.19 2.10
CA GLY A 286 11.66 31.17 2.59
C GLY A 286 11.43 32.55 1.95
N VAL A 287 11.32 32.58 0.61
CA VAL A 287 11.17 33.82 -0.17
C VAL A 287 9.86 34.56 0.15
N GLU A 288 8.72 33.85 0.11
CA GLU A 288 7.38 34.42 0.34
C GLU A 288 7.26 35.09 1.72
N ASN A 289 8.00 34.59 2.71
CA ASN A 289 7.95 35.08 4.09
C ASN A 289 9.19 35.87 4.49
N ASN A 290 10.19 36.00 3.60
CA ASN A 290 11.50 36.55 3.88
C ASN A 290 12.13 35.92 5.14
N LEU A 291 12.19 34.59 5.18
CA LEU A 291 12.70 33.80 6.31
C LEU A 291 13.74 32.80 5.82
N PRO A 292 14.84 32.58 6.56
CA PRO A 292 15.66 31.39 6.34
C PRO A 292 14.88 30.12 6.70
N VAL A 293 15.23 29.01 6.04
CA VAL A 293 14.57 27.72 6.19
C VAL A 293 15.62 26.62 6.34
N ILE A 294 15.44 25.73 7.32
CA ILE A 294 16.26 24.53 7.50
C ILE A 294 15.39 23.30 7.22
N GLU A 295 15.58 22.64 6.08
CA GLU A 295 14.92 21.38 5.76
C GLU A 295 15.86 20.19 5.98
N ALA A 296 15.43 19.27 6.83
CA ALA A 296 16.03 17.95 6.98
C ALA A 296 15.09 16.92 6.36
N ASN A 297 15.43 16.40 5.18
CA ASN A 297 14.66 15.38 4.49
C ASN A 297 15.52 14.13 4.21
N VAL A 298 14.90 12.97 4.18
CA VAL A 298 15.60 11.72 3.83
C VAL A 298 15.94 11.74 2.34
N GLY A 299 17.23 11.72 1.98
CA GLY A 299 17.72 11.75 0.61
C GLY A 299 17.88 13.13 -0.03
N VAL A 300 17.49 14.20 0.67
CA VAL A 300 17.82 15.57 0.29
C VAL A 300 17.77 16.46 1.52
N SER A 301 18.79 17.28 1.77
CA SER A 301 18.77 18.26 2.86
C SER A 301 19.05 19.62 2.25
N LEU A 302 18.33 20.65 2.69
CA LEU A 302 18.30 21.93 2.00
C LEU A 302 18.21 23.09 3.01
N ILE A 303 19.12 24.05 2.87
CA ILE A 303 19.20 25.23 3.74
C ILE A 303 19.02 26.47 2.87
N VAL A 304 18.08 27.32 3.26
CA VAL A 304 17.77 28.59 2.61
C VAL A 304 18.13 29.73 3.55
N SER A 305 18.89 30.71 3.06
CA SER A 305 19.15 31.99 3.72
C SER A 305 19.16 33.09 2.67
N ASP A 306 18.73 34.30 3.07
CA ASP A 306 18.75 35.49 2.20
C ASP A 306 18.11 35.24 0.82
N ASN A 307 16.98 34.51 0.83
CA ASN A 307 16.20 34.17 -0.36
C ASN A 307 16.94 33.30 -1.40
N GLN A 308 17.96 32.55 -0.96
CA GLN A 308 18.75 31.65 -1.79
C GLN A 308 19.01 30.31 -1.09
N ILE A 309 19.18 29.24 -1.87
CA ILE A 309 19.66 27.96 -1.34
C ILE A 309 21.17 28.12 -1.07
N VAL A 310 21.57 28.07 0.20
CA VAL A 310 22.98 28.22 0.62
C VAL A 310 23.68 26.88 0.82
N ALA A 311 22.92 25.80 1.02
CA ALA A 311 23.45 24.45 1.04
C ALA A 311 22.37 23.45 0.58
N VAL A 312 22.80 22.46 -0.20
CA VAL A 312 21.97 21.32 -0.59
C VAL A 312 22.84 20.08 -0.69
N ASP A 313 22.36 18.97 -0.15
CA ASP A 313 22.97 17.66 -0.29
C ASP A 313 21.90 16.62 -0.63
N ARG A 314 22.25 15.59 -1.40
CA ARG A 314 21.30 14.58 -1.91
C ARG A 314 21.67 13.14 -1.52
N HIS A 315 22.41 12.98 -0.44
CA HIS A 315 22.70 11.66 0.11
C HIS A 315 21.57 11.23 1.05
N ARG A 316 21.29 9.92 1.07
CA ARG A 316 20.30 9.34 1.99
C ARG A 316 20.81 9.24 3.43
N GLU A 317 22.11 9.38 3.64
CA GLU A 317 22.75 9.40 4.95
C GLU A 317 23.85 10.46 4.99
N GLY A 318 23.80 11.38 5.95
CA GLY A 318 24.77 12.46 6.07
C GLY A 318 24.27 13.68 6.84
N ILE A 319 25.13 14.71 6.92
CA ILE A 319 24.82 15.99 7.55
C ILE A 319 25.21 17.12 6.59
N THR A 320 24.25 17.99 6.30
CA THR A 320 24.45 19.21 5.52
C THR A 320 24.60 20.39 6.45
N TYR A 321 25.73 21.08 6.39
CA TYR A 321 25.97 22.29 7.17
C TYR A 321 25.71 23.53 6.32
N GLY A 322 25.25 24.60 6.97
CA GLY A 322 25.08 25.91 6.36
C GLY A 322 25.03 27.02 7.39
N GLU A 323 25.08 28.26 6.93
CA GLU A 323 24.91 29.45 7.76
C GLU A 323 23.56 30.10 7.41
N ILE A 324 22.76 30.45 8.41
CA ILE A 324 21.53 31.22 8.22
C ILE A 324 21.65 32.60 8.85
N ASN A 325 21.14 33.60 8.16
CA ASN A 325 21.01 34.95 8.70
C ASN A 325 19.63 35.13 9.33
N ILE A 326 19.60 35.41 10.63
CA ILE A 326 18.37 35.58 11.38
C ILE A 326 17.95 37.05 11.29
N PRO A 327 16.79 37.35 10.66
CA PRO A 327 16.32 38.71 10.54
C PRO A 327 15.93 39.28 11.91
N ALA A 328 15.93 40.60 12.03
CA ALA A 328 15.48 41.28 13.24
C ALA A 328 14.04 40.84 13.63
N PRO A 329 13.70 40.85 14.95
CA PRO A 329 12.38 40.48 15.41
C PRO A 329 11.27 41.28 14.70
N ARG A 330 10.22 40.57 14.27
CA ARG A 330 9.06 41.17 13.62
C ARG A 330 7.87 41.29 14.59
N PRO A 331 7.08 42.37 14.51
CA PRO A 331 5.82 42.45 15.24
C PRO A 331 4.87 41.33 14.81
N LYS A 332 4.10 40.80 15.76
CA LYS A 332 3.03 39.85 15.46
C LYS A 332 1.90 40.56 14.71
N ASP A 333 1.42 39.97 13.63
CA ASP A 333 0.21 40.37 12.92
C ASP A 333 -0.91 39.35 13.18
N THR A 334 -1.46 39.45 14.39
CA THR A 334 -2.50 38.53 14.90
C THR A 334 -3.72 38.48 13.98
N VAL A 335 -4.17 39.62 13.46
CA VAL A 335 -5.39 39.69 12.63
C VAL A 335 -5.20 38.94 11.32
N ASN A 336 -4.09 39.17 10.61
CA ASN A 336 -3.83 38.47 9.36
C ASN A 336 -3.47 37.00 9.58
N ARG A 337 -2.79 36.67 10.68
CA ARG A 337 -2.49 35.29 11.06
C ARG A 337 -3.78 34.50 11.22
N ASP A 338 -4.69 34.97 12.05
CA ASP A 338 -5.94 34.26 12.38
C ASP A 338 -6.81 34.12 11.13
N ARG A 339 -6.87 35.14 10.27
CA ARG A 339 -7.56 35.06 8.97
C ARG A 339 -6.95 33.98 8.07
N THR A 340 -5.62 33.94 7.96
CA THR A 340 -4.88 32.97 7.13
C THR A 340 -5.09 31.54 7.66
N GLU A 341 -5.11 31.36 8.98
CA GLU A 341 -5.38 30.06 9.60
C GLU A 341 -6.81 29.57 9.33
N VAL A 342 -7.81 30.45 9.44
CA VAL A 342 -9.20 30.10 9.08
C VAL A 342 -9.31 29.68 7.61
N GLU A 343 -8.63 30.37 6.70
CA GLU A 343 -8.60 30.02 5.29
C GLU A 343 -7.95 28.64 5.05
N PHE A 344 -6.80 28.37 5.67
CA PHE A 344 -6.15 27.07 5.63
C PHE A 344 -7.05 25.95 6.16
N LEU A 345 -7.70 26.16 7.31
CA LEU A 345 -8.56 25.15 7.94
C LEU A 345 -9.76 24.79 7.06
N ARG A 346 -10.40 25.77 6.40
CA ARG A 346 -11.48 25.52 5.43
C ARG A 346 -11.01 24.72 4.23
N TRP A 347 -9.84 25.04 3.69
CA TRP A 347 -9.24 24.27 2.60
C TRP A 347 -8.96 22.81 3.04
N ARG A 348 -8.41 22.64 4.24
CA ARG A 348 -8.07 21.32 4.80
C ARG A 348 -9.29 20.41 4.96
N GLU A 349 -10.44 20.95 5.40
CA GLU A 349 -11.69 20.20 5.55
C GLU A 349 -12.15 19.53 4.24
N THR A 350 -11.86 20.16 3.10
CA THR A 350 -12.20 19.61 1.78
C THR A 350 -11.11 18.69 1.24
N GLU A 351 -9.84 19.06 1.41
CA GLU A 351 -8.71 18.37 0.79
C GLU A 351 -8.41 17.01 1.44
N MET A 352 -8.47 16.90 2.77
CA MET A 352 -8.01 15.69 3.46
C MET A 352 -8.83 14.43 3.13
N PRO A 353 -10.18 14.48 3.07
CA PRO A 353 -10.97 13.34 2.61
C PRO A 353 -10.71 12.96 1.15
N GLN A 354 -10.47 13.94 0.27
CA GLN A 354 -10.16 13.68 -1.14
C GLN A 354 -8.82 12.97 -1.32
N ARG A 355 -7.80 13.40 -0.58
CA ARG A 355 -6.51 12.71 -0.54
C ARG A 355 -6.65 11.29 0.00
N LEU A 356 -7.45 11.10 1.05
CA LEU A 356 -7.68 9.76 1.62
C LEU A 356 -8.29 8.83 0.57
N ALA A 357 -9.34 9.26 -0.12
CA ALA A 357 -9.97 8.47 -1.17
C ALA A 357 -8.97 8.07 -2.27
N LYS A 358 -8.10 8.99 -2.67
CA LYS A 358 -7.03 8.72 -3.66
C LYS A 358 -5.99 7.73 -3.12
N THR A 359 -5.57 7.90 -1.87
CA THR A 359 -4.58 7.02 -1.21
C THR A 359 -5.12 5.60 -1.06
N VAL A 360 -6.37 5.45 -0.59
CA VAL A 360 -7.02 4.14 -0.48
C VAL A 360 -7.15 3.48 -1.85
N ALA A 361 -7.53 4.22 -2.90
CA ALA A 361 -7.58 3.69 -4.26
C ALA A 361 -6.21 3.24 -4.79
N ASN A 362 -5.11 3.88 -4.35
CA ASN A 362 -3.75 3.43 -4.70
C ASN A 362 -3.39 2.11 -4.04
N TYR A 363 -3.94 1.82 -2.86
CA TYR A 363 -3.73 0.55 -2.14
C TYR A 363 -4.76 -0.52 -2.47
N ASP A 364 -5.86 -0.18 -3.16
CA ASP A 364 -6.83 -1.16 -3.63
C ASP A 364 -6.15 -2.19 -4.56
N PRO A 365 -6.02 -3.46 -4.14
CA PRO A 365 -5.41 -4.51 -4.96
C PRO A 365 -6.25 -4.84 -6.21
N HIS A 366 -7.50 -4.37 -6.27
CA HIS A 366 -8.43 -4.59 -7.37
C HIS A 366 -8.76 -3.33 -8.17
N GLY A 367 -8.07 -2.22 -7.89
CA GLY A 367 -8.20 -0.99 -8.67
C GLY A 367 -7.71 -1.13 -10.12
N PRO A 368 -7.86 -0.08 -10.94
CA PRO A 368 -7.24 -0.03 -12.26
C PRO A 368 -5.72 -0.17 -12.17
N ALA A 369 -5.15 -0.89 -13.12
CA ALA A 369 -3.72 -1.07 -13.31
C ALA A 369 -3.09 0.26 -13.69
N ARG A 370 -1.93 0.52 -13.11
CA ARG A 370 -1.03 1.60 -13.51
C ARG A 370 -0.11 1.08 -14.62
N GLU A 371 0.62 1.98 -15.27
CA GLU A 371 1.57 1.62 -16.35
C GLU A 371 2.58 0.53 -15.93
N GLN A 372 2.97 0.52 -14.66
CA GLN A 372 3.91 -0.46 -14.08
C GLN A 372 3.29 -1.83 -13.74
N ASP A 373 1.97 -1.95 -13.75
CA ASP A 373 1.24 -3.14 -13.29
C ASP A 373 1.02 -4.18 -14.43
N VAL A 374 1.25 -3.77 -15.69
CA VAL A 374 1.15 -4.61 -16.90
C VAL A 374 2.39 -4.41 -17.78
N THR A 375 2.91 -5.48 -18.36
CA THR A 375 4.04 -5.40 -19.29
C THR A 375 3.91 -6.36 -20.47
N GLN A 376 4.78 -6.19 -21.46
CA GLN A 376 4.83 -7.05 -22.64
C GLN A 376 6.23 -7.60 -22.86
N LEU A 377 6.31 -8.92 -22.98
CA LEU A 377 7.49 -9.64 -23.46
C LEU A 377 7.32 -10.00 -24.94
N LYS A 378 8.44 -10.05 -25.65
CA LYS A 378 8.48 -10.43 -27.07
C LYS A 378 9.58 -11.45 -27.32
N SER A 379 9.26 -12.46 -28.12
CA SER A 379 10.22 -13.25 -28.90
C SER A 379 10.02 -12.94 -30.39
N SER A 380 10.74 -13.63 -31.27
CA SER A 380 10.59 -13.57 -32.72
C SER A 380 9.21 -14.01 -33.20
N ARG A 381 8.48 -14.85 -32.45
CA ARG A 381 7.14 -15.32 -32.84
C ARG A 381 6.06 -15.18 -31.76
N LEU A 382 6.39 -14.72 -30.56
CA LEU A 382 5.41 -14.48 -29.49
C LEU A 382 5.40 -13.03 -29.04
N LYS A 383 4.20 -12.55 -28.73
CA LYS A 383 3.95 -11.40 -27.88
C LYS A 383 3.17 -11.89 -26.67
N VAL A 384 3.71 -11.66 -25.47
CA VAL A 384 3.11 -12.10 -24.21
C VAL A 384 2.81 -10.86 -23.37
N THR A 385 1.53 -10.65 -23.03
CA THR A 385 1.09 -9.61 -22.10
C THR A 385 0.95 -10.23 -20.72
N LEU A 386 1.64 -9.65 -19.73
CA LEU A 386 1.68 -10.13 -18.35
C LEU A 386 1.23 -9.01 -17.42
N GLY A 387 0.55 -9.36 -16.33
CA GLY A 387 0.11 -8.39 -15.34
C GLY A 387 0.06 -8.95 -13.92
N ASN A 388 0.03 -8.04 -12.95
CA ASN A 388 -0.30 -8.38 -11.57
C ASN A 388 -1.82 -8.58 -11.42
N ASN A 389 -2.34 -8.61 -10.19
CA ASN A 389 -3.76 -8.87 -9.93
C ASN A 389 -4.68 -7.64 -10.01
N ARG A 390 -4.24 -6.52 -10.60
CA ARG A 390 -5.10 -5.34 -10.85
C ARG A 390 -5.88 -5.48 -12.16
N SER A 391 -6.99 -4.75 -12.27
CA SER A 391 -7.76 -4.70 -13.53
C SER A 391 -6.99 -3.94 -14.61
N ALA A 392 -7.12 -4.27 -15.90
CA ALA A 392 -6.39 -3.57 -16.95
C ALA A 392 -7.21 -3.49 -18.25
N GLU A 393 -6.92 -2.53 -19.11
CA GLU A 393 -7.45 -2.52 -20.48
C GLU A 393 -6.37 -3.00 -21.46
N ILE A 394 -6.65 -4.09 -22.17
CA ILE A 394 -5.72 -4.72 -23.12
C ILE A 394 -6.37 -4.72 -24.51
N ASN A 395 -5.81 -3.95 -25.45
CA ASN A 395 -6.32 -3.82 -26.83
C ASN A 395 -7.82 -3.46 -26.91
N GLY A 396 -8.32 -2.63 -25.99
CA GLY A 396 -9.73 -2.23 -25.93
C GLY A 396 -10.67 -3.25 -25.24
N GLU A 397 -10.13 -4.34 -24.71
CA GLU A 397 -10.87 -5.31 -23.89
C GLU A 397 -10.50 -5.15 -22.41
N GLN A 398 -11.50 -5.25 -21.53
CA GLN A 398 -11.32 -5.13 -20.08
C GLN A 398 -10.90 -6.46 -19.47
N HIS A 399 -9.70 -6.48 -18.89
CA HIS A 399 -9.17 -7.54 -18.05
C HIS A 399 -9.58 -7.31 -16.59
N ARG A 400 -10.16 -8.33 -15.95
CA ARG A 400 -10.75 -8.17 -14.61
C ARG A 400 -9.68 -8.19 -13.53
N ALA A 401 -9.91 -7.40 -12.48
CA ALA A 401 -9.11 -7.49 -11.26
C ALA A 401 -9.17 -8.91 -10.64
N GLY A 402 -8.09 -9.26 -9.97
CA GLY A 402 -7.89 -10.54 -9.31
C GLY A 402 -7.33 -11.63 -10.20
N TYR A 403 -7.05 -11.39 -11.48
CA TYR A 403 -6.35 -12.35 -12.33
C TYR A 403 -4.93 -11.85 -12.57
N ASN A 404 -3.95 -12.73 -12.45
CA ASN A 404 -2.52 -12.45 -12.53
C ASN A 404 -1.85 -13.36 -13.58
N GLY A 405 -0.56 -13.13 -13.85
CA GLY A 405 0.20 -13.98 -14.76
C GLY A 405 0.01 -13.56 -16.22
N ILE A 406 -0.36 -14.49 -17.10
CA ILE A 406 -0.39 -14.26 -18.56
C ILE A 406 -1.78 -13.80 -19.00
N PHE A 407 -1.96 -12.50 -19.20
CA PHE A 407 -3.23 -11.94 -19.67
C PHE A 407 -3.51 -12.33 -21.13
N ALA A 408 -2.47 -12.36 -21.97
CA ALA A 408 -2.60 -12.77 -23.36
C ALA A 408 -1.29 -13.31 -23.93
N ILE A 409 -1.38 -14.26 -24.85
CA ILE A 409 -0.27 -14.72 -25.68
C ILE A 409 -0.71 -14.76 -27.15
N THR A 410 0.02 -14.08 -28.03
CA THR A 410 -0.31 -14.01 -29.45
C THR A 410 0.91 -14.28 -30.33
N SER A 411 0.67 -14.70 -31.57
CA SER A 411 1.69 -15.00 -32.57
C SER A 411 1.27 -14.45 -33.94
N PRO A 412 2.22 -14.12 -34.84
CA PRO A 412 1.89 -13.89 -36.25
C PRO A 412 1.13 -15.05 -36.90
N ASP A 413 1.29 -16.28 -36.40
CA ASP A 413 0.57 -17.47 -36.89
C ASP A 413 -0.86 -17.59 -36.37
N GLN A 414 -1.17 -16.90 -35.26
CA GLN A 414 -2.49 -16.86 -34.62
C GLN A 414 -2.60 -15.58 -33.76
N PRO A 415 -3.23 -14.52 -34.29
CA PRO A 415 -3.35 -13.23 -33.59
C PRO A 415 -4.29 -13.24 -32.38
N GLU A 416 -5.29 -14.13 -32.35
CA GLU A 416 -6.17 -14.29 -31.17
C GLU A 416 -5.42 -15.02 -30.05
N SER A 417 -5.55 -14.51 -28.81
CA SER A 417 -5.07 -15.21 -27.63
C SER A 417 -5.89 -16.47 -27.36
N PRO A 418 -5.27 -17.59 -26.95
CA PRO A 418 -5.99 -18.76 -26.49
C PRO A 418 -6.66 -18.52 -25.13
N PHE A 419 -6.38 -17.41 -24.43
CA PHE A 419 -6.94 -17.11 -23.11
C PHE A 419 -8.13 -16.15 -23.17
N VAL A 420 -9.09 -16.33 -22.25
CA VAL A 420 -10.29 -15.49 -22.15
C VAL A 420 -9.85 -14.05 -21.80
N PRO A 421 -10.23 -13.01 -22.57
CA PRO A 421 -9.69 -11.65 -22.36
C PRO A 421 -9.89 -11.07 -20.96
N ALA A 422 -11.03 -11.37 -20.35
CA ALA A 422 -11.37 -10.92 -19.01
C ALA A 422 -10.58 -11.62 -17.89
N TYR A 423 -9.90 -12.73 -18.20
CA TYR A 423 -9.19 -13.60 -17.27
C TYR A 423 -7.75 -13.86 -17.76
N SER A 424 -7.03 -14.77 -17.10
CA SER A 424 -5.63 -15.08 -17.41
C SER A 424 -5.40 -16.53 -17.87
N GLY A 425 -4.34 -16.74 -18.63
CA GLY A 425 -3.61 -18.00 -18.68
C GLY A 425 -2.51 -18.01 -17.62
N TRP A 426 -2.21 -19.17 -17.03
CA TRP A 426 -1.26 -19.26 -15.92
C TRP A 426 -1.65 -18.27 -14.80
N ASN A 427 -2.84 -18.38 -14.25
CA ASN A 427 -3.28 -17.58 -13.10
C ASN A 427 -2.89 -18.32 -11.81
N LEU A 428 -2.12 -17.71 -10.90
CA LEU A 428 -2.01 -18.24 -9.55
C LEU A 428 -3.36 -18.01 -8.85
N GLU A 429 -4.16 -19.08 -8.75
CA GLU A 429 -5.60 -18.99 -8.45
C GLU A 429 -5.85 -19.05 -6.94
N HIS A 430 -5.30 -20.07 -6.28
CA HIS A 430 -5.49 -20.29 -4.85
C HIS A 430 -4.41 -21.16 -4.23
N TYR A 431 -4.29 -21.02 -2.90
CA TYR A 431 -3.63 -21.96 -2.01
C TYR A 431 -4.69 -22.82 -1.31
N PHE A 432 -4.34 -24.04 -0.95
CA PHE A 432 -5.24 -24.94 -0.22
C PHE A 432 -4.47 -25.91 0.68
N ASP A 433 -5.15 -26.42 1.70
CA ASP A 433 -4.73 -27.53 2.56
C ASP A 433 -5.94 -28.46 2.80
N ALA A 434 -5.89 -29.38 3.76
CA ALA A 434 -6.99 -30.32 4.02
C ALA A 434 -8.30 -29.67 4.51
N SER A 435 -8.24 -28.41 4.94
CA SER A 435 -9.39 -27.62 5.41
C SER A 435 -9.53 -26.33 4.57
N PRO A 436 -9.88 -26.45 3.27
CA PRO A 436 -9.99 -25.29 2.40
C PRO A 436 -10.97 -24.26 2.95
N ARG A 437 -10.54 -23.00 2.99
CA ARG A 437 -11.32 -21.90 3.55
C ARG A 437 -12.49 -21.55 2.62
N SER A 438 -13.68 -21.28 3.16
CA SER A 438 -14.92 -21.13 2.38
C SER A 438 -15.21 -19.70 1.90
N ALA A 439 -14.66 -18.68 2.58
CA ALA A 439 -14.82 -17.30 2.14
C ALA A 439 -14.04 -17.05 0.85
N ALA A 440 -14.71 -16.55 -0.20
CA ALA A 440 -14.14 -16.47 -1.54
C ALA A 440 -12.83 -15.66 -1.62
N ASN A 441 -12.73 -14.54 -0.89
CA ASN A 441 -11.53 -13.72 -0.81
C ASN A 441 -10.34 -14.41 -0.12
N ILE A 442 -10.62 -15.44 0.69
CA ILE A 442 -9.61 -16.23 1.40
C ILE A 442 -9.28 -17.51 0.62
N PHE A 443 -10.28 -18.14 0.00
CA PHE A 443 -10.08 -19.29 -0.88
C PHE A 443 -9.18 -18.90 -2.05
N PHE A 444 -9.55 -17.85 -2.77
CA PHE A 444 -8.81 -17.32 -3.91
C PHE A 444 -7.73 -16.31 -3.48
N GLU A 445 -7.20 -16.41 -2.27
CA GLU A 445 -6.34 -15.38 -1.67
C GLU A 445 -5.24 -14.79 -2.58
N PRO A 446 -4.49 -15.55 -3.40
CA PRO A 446 -3.52 -14.98 -4.34
C PRO A 446 -4.12 -13.94 -5.30
N ARG A 447 -5.40 -14.06 -5.63
CA ARG A 447 -6.15 -13.10 -6.45
C ARG A 447 -6.37 -11.79 -5.71
N TYR A 448 -6.46 -11.81 -4.38
CA TYR A 448 -6.81 -10.67 -3.54
C TYR A 448 -5.59 -10.00 -2.88
N ALA A 449 -4.55 -10.77 -2.54
CA ALA A 449 -3.32 -10.23 -1.97
C ALA A 449 -2.50 -9.49 -3.04
N ALA A 450 -2.09 -8.26 -2.77
CA ALA A 450 -1.42 -7.41 -3.75
C ALA A 450 -0.14 -8.06 -4.33
N MET A 451 0.03 -7.98 -5.66
CA MET A 451 1.23 -8.42 -6.36
C MET A 451 1.98 -7.25 -6.98
N LYS A 452 3.31 -7.29 -6.92
CA LYS A 452 4.21 -6.32 -7.55
C LYS A 452 4.82 -6.94 -8.81
N LEU A 453 4.69 -6.25 -9.93
CA LEU A 453 5.33 -6.64 -11.20
C LEU A 453 6.64 -5.88 -11.37
N LYS A 454 7.73 -6.59 -11.66
CA LYS A 454 9.05 -6.01 -11.90
C LYS A 454 9.64 -6.57 -13.18
N ARG A 455 9.95 -5.67 -14.12
CA ARG A 455 10.68 -6.03 -15.35
C ARG A 455 12.18 -6.02 -15.07
N SER A 456 12.84 -7.16 -15.31
CA SER A 456 14.30 -7.26 -15.16
C SER A 456 15.02 -6.83 -16.44
N ASP A 457 14.48 -7.21 -17.61
CA ASP A 457 15.02 -6.88 -18.92
C ASP A 457 13.93 -6.96 -20.01
N ASN A 458 14.31 -6.83 -21.28
CA ASN A 458 13.34 -6.80 -22.38
C ASN A 458 12.60 -8.14 -22.62
N ARG A 459 13.11 -9.25 -22.10
CA ARG A 459 12.61 -10.62 -22.23
C ARG A 459 12.20 -11.25 -20.90
N THR A 460 12.51 -10.64 -19.76
CA THR A 460 12.26 -11.21 -18.43
C THR A 460 11.42 -10.30 -17.56
N VAL A 461 10.39 -10.86 -16.92
CA VAL A 461 9.59 -10.20 -15.87
C VAL A 461 9.44 -11.13 -14.66
N GLU A 462 9.30 -10.54 -13.48
CA GLU A 462 8.98 -11.23 -12.24
C GLU A 462 7.75 -10.61 -11.58
N LEU A 463 6.83 -11.45 -11.14
CA LEU A 463 5.75 -11.13 -10.22
C LEU A 463 6.19 -11.53 -8.82
N TYR A 464 6.12 -10.60 -7.87
CA TYR A 464 6.38 -10.83 -6.47
C TYR A 464 5.11 -10.62 -5.65
N GLN A 465 4.82 -11.54 -4.73
CA GLN A 465 3.75 -11.43 -3.75
C GLN A 465 4.35 -11.63 -2.36
N SER A 466 4.14 -10.68 -1.46
CA SER A 466 4.48 -10.83 -0.04
C SER A 466 3.68 -11.97 0.60
N ALA A 467 4.09 -12.42 1.78
CA ALA A 467 3.36 -13.43 2.54
C ALA A 467 1.87 -13.11 2.61
N THR A 468 1.02 -13.99 2.04
CA THR A 468 -0.42 -13.73 1.97
C THR A 468 -1.08 -13.78 3.36
N PRO A 469 -2.17 -13.04 3.62
CA PRO A 469 -2.72 -12.89 4.97
C PRO A 469 -3.10 -14.20 5.70
N ALA A 470 -3.70 -15.17 5.02
CA ALA A 470 -4.30 -16.37 5.58
C ALA A 470 -3.38 -17.59 5.47
N TYR A 471 -2.89 -17.90 4.26
CA TYR A 471 -1.95 -19.01 4.04
C TYR A 471 -0.50 -18.66 4.37
N GLN A 472 -0.16 -17.37 4.54
CA GLN A 472 1.19 -16.88 4.84
C GLN A 472 2.25 -17.41 3.88
N VAL A 473 1.92 -17.43 2.58
CA VAL A 473 2.84 -17.88 1.53
C VAL A 473 3.37 -16.66 0.79
N GLU A 474 4.67 -16.43 0.87
CA GLU A 474 5.37 -15.47 0.01
C GLU A 474 5.73 -16.14 -1.31
N SER A 475 5.64 -15.45 -2.45
CA SER A 475 5.91 -16.09 -3.75
C SER A 475 6.52 -15.18 -4.80
N TRP A 476 7.21 -15.81 -5.75
CA TRP A 476 7.79 -15.19 -6.93
C TRP A 476 7.43 -16.02 -8.16
N THR A 477 6.99 -15.36 -9.23
CA THR A 477 6.83 -15.99 -10.54
C THR A 477 7.64 -15.22 -11.55
N ARG A 478 8.64 -15.88 -12.13
CA ARG A 478 9.44 -15.32 -13.22
C ARG A 478 8.99 -15.90 -14.55
N PHE A 479 8.87 -15.04 -15.55
CA PHE A 479 8.65 -15.41 -16.94
C PHE A 479 9.79 -14.88 -17.82
N ARG A 480 10.23 -15.70 -18.78
CA ARG A 480 11.25 -15.32 -19.76
C ARG A 480 10.83 -15.74 -21.17
N ALA A 481 10.69 -14.77 -22.07
CA ALA A 481 10.42 -15.04 -23.48
C ALA A 481 11.68 -15.50 -24.21
N SER A 482 11.58 -16.63 -24.89
CA SER A 482 12.67 -17.31 -25.59
C SER A 482 12.26 -17.63 -27.03
N ASP A 483 13.21 -17.52 -27.97
CA ASP A 483 12.93 -17.73 -29.40
C ASP A 483 12.75 -19.21 -29.76
N PRO A 484 11.86 -19.57 -30.72
CA PRO A 484 10.89 -18.69 -31.36
C PRO A 484 9.54 -18.62 -30.63
N TYR A 485 9.07 -19.75 -30.07
CA TYR A 485 7.70 -19.93 -29.55
C TYR A 485 7.64 -20.24 -28.06
N TYR A 486 8.62 -19.79 -27.28
CA TYR A 486 8.81 -20.25 -25.91
C TYR A 486 8.62 -19.15 -24.88
N LEU A 487 7.99 -19.53 -23.77
CA LEU A 487 7.94 -18.75 -22.54
C LEU A 487 8.36 -19.67 -21.39
N ASP A 488 9.59 -19.49 -20.92
CA ASP A 488 10.09 -20.18 -19.74
C ASP A 488 9.46 -19.57 -18.50
N PHE A 489 9.10 -20.39 -17.51
CA PHE A 489 8.58 -19.92 -16.23
C PHE A 489 9.23 -20.63 -15.04
N SER A 490 9.39 -19.91 -13.95
CA SER A 490 9.77 -20.46 -12.64
C SER A 490 8.92 -19.82 -11.55
N TYR A 491 8.18 -20.64 -10.82
CA TYR A 491 7.50 -20.27 -9.60
C TYR A 491 8.36 -20.68 -8.40
N ARG A 492 8.48 -19.79 -7.42
CA ARG A 492 9.05 -20.08 -6.10
C ARG A 492 8.08 -19.62 -5.03
N CYS A 493 7.99 -20.36 -3.94
CA CYS A 493 7.25 -19.92 -2.77
C CYS A 493 7.95 -20.27 -1.46
N LYS A 494 7.62 -19.51 -0.42
CA LYS A 494 8.15 -19.63 0.92
C LYS A 494 7.00 -19.55 1.93
N PRO A 495 6.60 -20.69 2.53
CA PRO A 495 5.66 -20.72 3.64
C PRO A 495 6.24 -20.01 4.87
N HIS A 496 5.48 -19.13 5.52
CA HIS A 496 5.87 -18.47 6.78
C HIS A 496 5.18 -19.07 8.03
N ARG A 497 4.39 -20.12 7.81
CA ARG A 497 3.76 -20.98 8.83
C ARG A 497 4.04 -22.45 8.51
N ASP A 498 3.78 -23.33 9.47
CA ASP A 498 4.04 -24.77 9.43
C ASP A 498 2.84 -25.64 9.87
N ASP A 499 1.71 -25.01 10.18
CA ASP A 499 0.47 -25.60 10.67
C ASP A 499 -0.61 -25.69 9.57
N TYR A 500 -0.26 -26.26 8.42
CA TYR A 500 -1.21 -26.51 7.33
C TYR A 500 -2.01 -27.79 7.59
N ALA A 501 -3.33 -27.74 7.37
CA ALA A 501 -4.19 -28.90 7.65
C ALA A 501 -3.82 -30.09 6.76
N GLY A 502 -3.71 -31.28 7.35
CA GLY A 502 -3.35 -32.52 6.63
C GLY A 502 -1.89 -32.59 6.17
N ASP A 503 -1.02 -31.74 6.71
CA ASP A 503 0.43 -31.77 6.49
C ASP A 503 0.84 -31.54 5.03
N PHE A 504 0.09 -30.72 4.29
CA PHE A 504 0.49 -30.30 2.94
C PHE A 504 0.06 -28.86 2.63
N LEU A 505 0.80 -28.23 1.71
CA LEU A 505 0.40 -27.00 1.03
C LEU A 505 0.16 -27.30 -0.44
N GLY A 506 -1.07 -27.08 -0.90
CA GLY A 506 -1.45 -27.10 -2.31
C GLY A 506 -1.34 -25.72 -2.93
N VAL A 507 -0.75 -25.65 -4.12
CA VAL A 507 -0.71 -24.45 -4.96
C VAL A 507 -1.42 -24.76 -6.27
N PHE A 508 -2.41 -23.93 -6.64
CA PHE A 508 -3.27 -24.18 -7.79
C PHE A 508 -3.15 -23.08 -8.84
N TRP A 509 -3.01 -23.47 -10.11
CA TRP A 509 -3.03 -22.57 -11.26
C TRP A 509 -4.17 -22.85 -12.20
N ALA A 510 -4.82 -21.79 -12.68
CA ALA A 510 -5.86 -21.86 -13.68
C ALA A 510 -5.41 -21.27 -15.02
N SER A 511 -5.77 -21.91 -16.14
CA SER A 511 -5.64 -21.28 -17.47
C SER A 511 -6.98 -21.28 -18.18
N TYR A 512 -7.62 -20.10 -18.23
CA TYR A 512 -8.97 -19.96 -18.77
C TYR A 512 -8.94 -19.85 -20.29
N MET A 513 -9.42 -20.88 -20.98
CA MET A 513 -9.27 -21.02 -22.43
C MET A 513 -10.44 -20.41 -23.20
N ASN A 514 -10.15 -19.64 -24.24
CA ASN A 514 -11.13 -18.85 -24.99
C ASN A 514 -11.79 -19.65 -26.12
N GLY A 515 -12.79 -20.45 -25.81
CA GLY A 515 -13.62 -21.15 -26.81
C GLY A 515 -12.84 -22.05 -27.79
N PRO A 516 -11.94 -22.93 -27.34
CA PRO A 516 -11.33 -23.93 -28.22
C PRO A 516 -12.40 -24.90 -28.75
N ILE A 517 -12.27 -25.34 -30.01
CA ILE A 517 -13.19 -26.34 -30.62
C ILE A 517 -13.12 -27.66 -29.84
N ASP A 518 -11.91 -28.04 -29.45
CA ASP A 518 -11.66 -29.18 -28.58
C ASP A 518 -11.23 -28.68 -27.22
N LYS A 519 -12.06 -28.94 -26.21
CA LYS A 519 -11.84 -28.50 -24.83
C LYS A 519 -10.79 -29.33 -24.10
N SER A 520 -10.41 -30.47 -24.66
CA SER A 520 -9.61 -31.47 -23.97
C SER A 520 -8.16 -31.05 -23.76
N ILE A 521 -7.55 -31.63 -22.73
CA ILE A 521 -6.09 -31.74 -22.61
C ILE A 521 -5.63 -33.14 -23.00
N TYR A 522 -4.41 -33.23 -23.51
CA TYR A 522 -3.76 -34.45 -23.96
C TYR A 522 -2.43 -34.65 -23.25
N PHE A 523 -2.16 -35.87 -22.81
CA PHE A 523 -0.94 -36.26 -22.12
C PHE A 523 -0.64 -37.74 -22.40
N LEU A 524 0.53 -38.23 -21.95
CA LEU A 524 0.88 -39.65 -22.06
C LEU A 524 0.34 -40.42 -20.86
N ASP A 525 -0.25 -41.60 -21.13
CA ASP A 525 -0.74 -42.53 -20.13
C ASP A 525 0.33 -42.87 -19.07
N GLY A 526 -0.08 -43.23 -17.85
CA GLY A 526 0.83 -43.55 -16.74
C GLY A 526 1.84 -44.66 -16.99
N GLU A 527 1.53 -45.61 -17.88
CA GLU A 527 2.42 -46.72 -18.26
C GLU A 527 3.20 -46.44 -19.56
N SER A 528 3.01 -45.27 -20.16
CA SER A 528 3.64 -44.85 -21.41
C SER A 528 5.07 -44.34 -21.21
N SER A 529 5.80 -44.15 -22.31
CA SER A 529 7.05 -43.39 -22.35
C SER A 529 7.09 -42.41 -23.53
N LEU A 530 8.04 -41.47 -23.54
CA LEU A 530 8.26 -40.57 -24.68
C LEU A 530 8.64 -41.33 -25.96
N THR A 531 9.26 -42.51 -25.83
CA THR A 531 9.71 -43.34 -26.96
C THR A 531 8.65 -44.33 -27.45
N GLN A 532 7.70 -44.69 -26.60
CA GLN A 532 6.56 -45.56 -26.92
C GLN A 532 5.28 -44.91 -26.38
N PRO A 533 4.75 -43.89 -27.10
CA PRO A 533 3.71 -43.02 -26.58
C PRO A 533 2.30 -43.61 -26.73
N THR A 534 1.64 -43.85 -25.60
CA THR A 534 0.19 -44.08 -25.51
C THR A 534 -0.48 -42.79 -25.03
N TRP A 535 -1.33 -42.20 -25.88
CA TRP A 535 -1.95 -40.91 -25.60
C TRP A 535 -3.28 -41.05 -24.86
N ARG A 536 -3.49 -40.18 -23.87
CA ARG A 536 -4.79 -39.95 -23.22
C ARG A 536 -5.36 -38.60 -23.64
N GLN A 537 -6.68 -38.52 -23.60
CA GLN A 537 -7.46 -37.32 -23.82
C GLN A 537 -8.39 -37.16 -22.63
N LEU A 538 -8.32 -36.03 -21.94
CA LEU A 538 -9.20 -35.70 -20.84
C LEU A 538 -10.04 -34.48 -21.20
N CYS A 539 -11.37 -34.68 -21.21
CA CYS A 539 -12.36 -33.62 -21.12
C CYS A 539 -13.41 -34.05 -20.10
N THR A 540 -13.35 -33.46 -18.91
CA THR A 540 -14.28 -33.78 -17.83
C THR A 540 -15.72 -33.44 -18.23
N GLN A 541 -16.66 -34.29 -17.82
CA GLN A 541 -18.08 -34.12 -18.16
C GLN A 541 -18.76 -33.05 -17.28
N GLN A 542 -18.22 -32.82 -16.09
CA GLN A 542 -18.75 -31.88 -15.11
C GLN A 542 -17.60 -31.21 -14.37
N HIS A 543 -17.83 -29.98 -13.91
CA HIS A 543 -16.93 -29.32 -12.98
C HIS A 543 -16.76 -30.16 -11.70
N ASN A 544 -15.53 -30.23 -11.17
CA ASN A 544 -15.16 -30.99 -9.96
C ASN A 544 -15.31 -32.52 -10.02
N ARG A 545 -15.42 -33.12 -11.22
CA ARG A 545 -15.53 -34.58 -11.38
C ARG A 545 -14.43 -35.12 -12.27
N ASP A 546 -13.73 -36.14 -11.78
CA ASP A 546 -12.59 -36.80 -12.41
C ASP A 546 -11.55 -35.78 -12.91
N SER A 547 -11.40 -34.69 -12.15
CA SER A 547 -10.81 -33.45 -12.64
C SER A 547 -9.31 -33.37 -12.48
N THR A 548 -8.72 -34.11 -11.54
CA THR A 548 -7.29 -34.07 -11.26
C THR A 548 -6.60 -35.37 -11.67
N VAL A 549 -5.63 -35.30 -12.57
CA VAL A 549 -4.81 -36.44 -13.04
C VAL A 549 -3.49 -36.45 -12.29
N LYS A 550 -3.19 -37.57 -11.63
CA LYS A 550 -1.94 -37.78 -10.89
C LYS A 550 -0.84 -38.31 -11.81
N GLN A 551 0.41 -38.04 -11.45
CA GLN A 551 1.51 -38.81 -12.02
C GLN A 551 1.38 -40.28 -11.56
N ASN A 552 1.80 -41.24 -12.38
CA ASN A 552 1.73 -42.66 -12.02
C ASN A 552 2.55 -43.01 -10.75
N GLN A 553 3.59 -42.23 -10.44
CA GLN A 553 4.42 -42.43 -9.24
C GLN A 553 3.98 -41.56 -8.05
N ASP A 554 2.97 -40.71 -8.20
CA ASP A 554 2.46 -39.87 -7.12
C ASP A 554 1.71 -40.73 -6.10
N SER A 555 2.37 -41.06 -4.99
CA SER A 555 1.77 -41.79 -3.87
C SER A 555 1.10 -40.88 -2.82
N THR A 556 1.08 -39.56 -3.04
CA THR A 556 0.55 -38.61 -2.05
C THR A 556 -0.97 -38.70 -2.01
N GLU A 557 -1.53 -39.03 -0.85
CA GLU A 557 -2.97 -39.02 -0.58
C GLU A 557 -3.37 -37.71 0.08
N LEU A 558 -4.41 -37.06 -0.45
CA LEU A 558 -4.98 -35.84 0.14
C LEU A 558 -6.36 -36.19 0.68
N LYS A 559 -6.57 -35.94 1.98
CA LYS A 559 -7.86 -36.15 2.65
C LYS A 559 -8.42 -34.78 3.01
N PHE A 560 -9.64 -34.51 2.56
CA PHE A 560 -10.32 -33.24 2.77
C PHE A 560 -11.50 -33.42 3.71
N GLU A 561 -11.74 -32.45 4.58
CA GLU A 561 -12.84 -32.51 5.55
C GLU A 561 -14.22 -32.40 4.87
N THR A 562 -14.33 -31.65 3.77
CA THR A 562 -15.56 -31.52 2.97
C THR A 562 -15.27 -31.21 1.50
N GLY A 563 -16.14 -31.67 0.59
CA GLY A 563 -16.32 -31.11 -0.75
C GLY A 563 -15.69 -31.86 -1.94
N ASP A 564 -16.48 -32.02 -3.01
CA ASP A 564 -16.00 -32.31 -4.36
C ASP A 564 -15.53 -30.99 -5.00
N THR A 565 -14.22 -30.75 -4.98
CA THR A 565 -13.57 -29.60 -5.60
C THR A 565 -12.66 -30.05 -6.72
N LEU A 566 -12.27 -29.12 -7.58
CA LEU A 566 -11.46 -29.43 -8.76
C LEU A 566 -10.12 -30.10 -8.39
N PHE A 567 -9.48 -29.62 -7.33
CA PHE A 567 -8.18 -30.12 -6.84
C PHE A 567 -8.26 -31.39 -5.98
N SER A 568 -9.45 -31.71 -5.45
CA SER A 568 -9.66 -32.87 -4.58
C SER A 568 -10.19 -34.10 -5.34
N ASN A 569 -10.88 -33.92 -6.47
CA ASN A 569 -11.51 -35.02 -7.20
C ASN A 569 -10.55 -35.66 -8.22
N ILE A 570 -10.08 -36.87 -7.89
CA ILE A 570 -9.03 -37.59 -8.64
C ILE A 570 -9.61 -38.39 -9.80
N SER A 571 -9.05 -38.18 -10.99
CA SER A 571 -9.33 -38.94 -12.21
C SER A 571 -8.78 -40.36 -12.09
N PRO A 572 -9.46 -41.38 -12.67
CA PRO A 572 -8.87 -42.72 -12.82
C PRO A 572 -7.70 -42.76 -13.81
N MET A 573 -7.49 -41.69 -14.60
CA MET A 573 -6.33 -41.58 -15.47
C MET A 573 -5.10 -41.13 -14.69
N THR A 574 -3.93 -41.63 -15.11
CA THR A 574 -2.62 -41.16 -14.65
C THR A 574 -1.75 -40.75 -15.83
N TYR A 575 -0.67 -40.01 -15.56
CA TYR A 575 0.28 -39.60 -16.58
C TYR A 575 1.72 -40.06 -16.28
N SER A 576 2.54 -40.25 -17.33
CA SER A 576 3.93 -40.71 -17.22
C SER A 576 4.99 -39.63 -17.41
N ALA A 577 4.69 -38.58 -18.17
CA ALA A 577 5.62 -37.47 -18.45
C ALA A 577 5.01 -36.13 -18.03
N PRO A 578 5.80 -35.19 -17.47
CA PRO A 578 5.32 -33.96 -16.86
C PRO A 578 4.95 -32.91 -17.92
N PHE A 579 4.02 -33.24 -18.81
CA PHE A 579 3.46 -32.29 -19.77
C PHE A 579 2.01 -32.63 -20.09
N PHE A 580 1.29 -31.61 -20.50
CA PHE A 580 0.05 -31.76 -21.23
C PHE A 580 -0.02 -30.71 -22.33
N TYR A 581 -0.87 -30.92 -23.32
CA TYR A 581 -1.16 -29.91 -24.32
C TYR A 581 -2.64 -29.86 -24.65
N GLY A 582 -3.08 -28.71 -25.15
CA GLY A 582 -4.38 -28.56 -25.78
C GLY A 582 -4.25 -27.84 -27.12
N ARG A 583 -5.36 -27.80 -27.86
CA ARG A 583 -5.41 -27.20 -29.19
C ARG A 583 -6.25 -25.94 -29.20
N PHE A 584 -5.74 -24.91 -29.88
CA PHE A 584 -6.48 -23.68 -30.11
C PHE A 584 -6.31 -23.25 -31.56
N ARG A 585 -7.40 -23.27 -32.34
CA ARG A 585 -7.36 -23.05 -33.80
C ARG A 585 -6.33 -23.98 -34.48
N ASN A 586 -5.40 -23.40 -35.23
CA ASN A 586 -4.27 -24.07 -35.89
C ASN A 586 -3.03 -24.24 -34.98
N MET A 587 -3.09 -23.77 -33.73
CA MET A 587 -1.97 -23.79 -32.79
C MET A 587 -2.10 -24.94 -31.77
N VAL A 588 -0.96 -25.26 -31.17
CA VAL A 588 -0.85 -26.09 -29.98
C VAL A 588 -0.27 -25.27 -28.83
N LEU A 589 -0.85 -25.44 -27.65
CA LEU A 589 -0.36 -24.89 -26.40
C LEU A 589 0.12 -26.05 -25.53
N ILE A 590 1.43 -26.13 -25.29
CA ILE A 590 2.06 -27.19 -24.51
C ILE A 590 2.55 -26.58 -23.20
N TYR A 591 2.15 -27.17 -22.08
CA TYR A 591 2.78 -26.96 -20.79
C TYR A 591 3.70 -28.14 -20.54
N VAL A 592 5.01 -27.90 -20.47
CA VAL A 592 5.99 -28.90 -20.05
C VAL A 592 6.67 -28.40 -18.79
N PHE A 593 6.83 -29.30 -17.83
CA PHE A 593 7.38 -28.99 -16.52
C PHE A 593 8.66 -29.78 -16.30
N ARG A 594 9.53 -29.26 -15.44
CA ARG A 594 10.60 -30.03 -14.85
C ARG A 594 10.00 -31.21 -14.07
N GLU A 595 10.72 -32.33 -14.03
CA GLU A 595 10.24 -33.53 -13.36
C GLU A 595 9.94 -33.26 -11.88
N ASN A 596 8.71 -33.55 -11.47
CA ASN A 596 8.21 -33.32 -10.12
C ASN A 596 7.10 -34.32 -9.82
N GLN A 597 7.29 -35.15 -8.79
CA GLN A 597 6.36 -36.24 -8.47
C GLN A 597 5.02 -35.78 -7.88
N ASN A 598 4.96 -34.53 -7.42
CA ASN A 598 3.77 -33.96 -6.77
C ASN A 598 3.03 -32.95 -7.67
N LEU A 599 3.37 -32.90 -8.96
CA LEU A 599 2.63 -32.15 -9.96
C LEU A 599 1.38 -32.94 -10.38
N ARG A 600 0.23 -32.29 -10.47
CA ARG A 600 -1.00 -32.89 -11.00
C ARG A 600 -1.61 -31.98 -12.05
N PHE A 601 -2.20 -32.57 -13.08
CA PHE A 601 -2.95 -31.82 -14.08
C PHE A 601 -4.40 -31.72 -13.63
N ALA A 602 -5.06 -30.63 -13.98
CA ALA A 602 -6.47 -30.46 -13.68
C ALA A 602 -7.24 -29.93 -14.89
N HIS A 603 -8.52 -30.27 -14.99
CA HIS A 603 -9.36 -29.85 -16.10
C HIS A 603 -10.78 -29.51 -15.66
N SER A 604 -11.25 -28.36 -16.14
CA SER A 604 -12.65 -27.93 -16.02
C SER A 604 -13.26 -27.73 -17.41
N PRO A 605 -14.47 -28.25 -17.70
CA PRO A 605 -15.10 -28.03 -19.00
C PRO A 605 -15.72 -26.63 -19.13
N SER A 606 -15.83 -25.88 -18.02
CA SER A 606 -16.56 -24.62 -17.93
C SER A 606 -15.89 -23.56 -17.05
N GLY A 607 -14.63 -23.76 -16.66
CA GLY A 607 -13.94 -22.89 -15.70
C GLY A 607 -13.80 -21.45 -16.18
N GLY A 608 -13.70 -21.23 -17.50
CA GLY A 608 -13.63 -19.90 -18.11
C GLY A 608 -14.98 -19.23 -18.34
N GLY A 609 -16.08 -19.79 -17.82
CA GLY A 609 -17.44 -19.26 -17.99
C GLY A 609 -18.03 -19.55 -19.37
N ARG A 610 -18.99 -18.72 -19.80
CA ARG A 610 -19.60 -18.82 -21.14
C ARG A 610 -18.70 -18.23 -22.21
N ASN A 611 -18.71 -18.83 -23.40
CA ASN A 611 -18.05 -18.25 -24.56
C ASN A 611 -18.77 -16.97 -25.03
N SER A 612 -18.15 -16.20 -25.92
CA SER A 612 -18.71 -14.94 -26.42
C SER A 612 -20.05 -15.10 -27.16
N ALA A 613 -20.28 -16.24 -27.79
CA ALA A 613 -21.55 -16.56 -28.45
C ALA A 613 -22.67 -16.98 -27.46
N GLY A 614 -22.33 -17.22 -26.19
CA GLY A 614 -23.26 -17.65 -25.13
C GLY A 614 -23.83 -19.06 -25.29
N ASN A 615 -23.42 -19.81 -26.32
CA ASN A 615 -23.95 -21.11 -26.67
C ASN A 615 -23.09 -22.29 -26.19
N ASP A 616 -21.91 -22.01 -25.64
CA ASP A 616 -21.02 -23.01 -25.08
C ASP A 616 -20.18 -22.43 -23.92
N THR A 617 -19.35 -23.26 -23.29
CA THR A 617 -18.47 -22.89 -22.18
C THR A 617 -17.00 -22.90 -22.57
N ASN A 618 -16.25 -21.98 -21.96
CA ASN A 618 -14.81 -21.90 -21.98
C ASN A 618 -14.23 -22.88 -20.94
N PRO A 619 -13.36 -23.85 -21.32
CA PRO A 619 -12.73 -24.75 -20.36
C PRO A 619 -11.60 -24.05 -19.61
N ALA A 620 -11.09 -24.70 -18.57
CA ALA A 620 -9.85 -24.32 -17.91
C ALA A 620 -8.87 -25.49 -17.94
N TRP A 621 -7.63 -25.20 -18.34
CA TRP A 621 -6.52 -26.14 -18.44
C TRP A 621 -5.54 -25.85 -17.29
N ASP A 622 -5.70 -26.61 -16.22
CA ASP A 622 -5.22 -26.25 -14.91
C ASP A 622 -4.14 -27.23 -14.45
N PHE A 623 -3.43 -26.88 -13.39
CA PHE A 623 -2.48 -27.78 -12.74
C PHE A 623 -2.25 -27.34 -11.30
N GLN A 624 -1.70 -28.25 -10.51
CA GLN A 624 -1.40 -28.00 -9.11
C GLN A 624 -0.09 -28.65 -8.69
N LEU A 625 0.59 -27.99 -7.76
CA LEU A 625 1.75 -28.50 -7.05
C LEU A 625 1.34 -28.84 -5.62
N ILE A 626 1.64 -30.05 -5.17
CA ILE A 626 1.49 -30.44 -3.77
C ILE A 626 2.85 -30.40 -3.08
N ILE A 627 2.94 -29.67 -1.97
CA ILE A 627 4.12 -29.59 -1.11
C ILE A 627 3.80 -30.37 0.17
N PRO A 628 4.25 -31.64 0.29
CA PRO A 628 4.06 -32.41 1.51
C PRO A 628 4.98 -31.91 2.63
N ASN A 629 4.47 -31.87 3.85
CA ASN A 629 5.17 -31.46 5.08
C ASN A 629 5.93 -30.12 4.92
N PRO A 630 5.26 -29.04 4.49
CA PRO A 630 5.91 -27.77 4.20
C PRO A 630 6.59 -27.20 5.45
N GLN A 631 7.89 -27.00 5.38
CA GLN A 631 8.67 -26.35 6.43
C GLN A 631 8.60 -24.82 6.32
N LYS A 632 8.36 -24.17 7.46
CA LYS A 632 8.42 -22.71 7.57
C LYS A 632 9.79 -22.18 7.17
N GLY A 633 9.79 -21.20 6.26
CA GLY A 633 10.99 -20.53 5.76
C GLY A 633 11.78 -21.32 4.71
N GLN A 634 11.35 -22.53 4.34
CA GLN A 634 11.94 -23.27 3.22
C GLN A 634 11.35 -22.81 1.89
N GLU A 635 12.19 -22.68 0.86
CA GLU A 635 11.72 -22.38 -0.49
C GLU A 635 11.37 -23.65 -1.27
N TYR A 636 10.27 -23.60 -2.01
CA TYR A 636 9.82 -24.64 -2.94
C TYR A 636 9.67 -24.04 -4.33
N GLN A 637 9.87 -24.86 -5.37
CA GLN A 637 9.89 -24.37 -6.74
C GLN A 637 9.15 -25.28 -7.72
N LEU A 638 8.60 -24.65 -8.76
CA LEU A 638 8.07 -25.29 -9.96
C LEU A 638 8.62 -24.57 -11.19
N GLU A 639 9.24 -25.32 -12.09
CA GLU A 639 9.83 -24.78 -13.31
C GLU A 639 9.24 -25.47 -14.54
N GLY A 640 9.16 -24.73 -15.63
CA GLY A 640 8.61 -25.25 -16.85
C GLY A 640 8.78 -24.31 -18.03
N ARG A 641 8.18 -24.73 -19.14
CA ARG A 641 8.08 -23.97 -20.38
C ARG A 641 6.68 -24.09 -20.94
N LEU A 642 6.13 -22.94 -21.31
CA LEU A 642 4.96 -22.84 -22.15
C LEU A 642 5.41 -22.69 -23.61
N ILE A 643 4.85 -23.52 -24.49
CA ILE A 643 5.15 -23.53 -25.92
C ILE A 643 3.86 -23.26 -26.68
N TYR A 644 3.83 -22.20 -27.49
CA TYR A 644 2.65 -21.84 -28.29
C TYR A 644 3.02 -21.69 -29.77
N LYS A 645 2.81 -22.75 -30.56
CA LYS A 645 3.30 -22.85 -31.95
C LYS A 645 2.26 -23.48 -32.89
N PRO A 646 2.43 -23.38 -34.22
CA PRO A 646 1.58 -24.09 -35.18
C PRO A 646 1.58 -25.60 -34.94
N TRP A 647 0.41 -26.23 -34.99
CA TRP A 647 0.25 -27.67 -34.82
C TRP A 647 0.84 -28.44 -36.01
N LYS A 648 1.79 -29.34 -35.74
CA LYS A 648 2.43 -30.23 -36.73
C LYS A 648 2.26 -31.73 -36.42
N GLY A 649 1.39 -32.07 -35.47
CA GLY A 649 1.15 -33.46 -35.06
C GLY A 649 1.86 -33.84 -33.76
N ARG A 650 1.50 -35.01 -33.22
CA ARG A 650 2.00 -35.51 -31.93
C ARG A 650 3.50 -35.78 -31.91
N ALA A 651 4.10 -36.15 -33.04
CA ALA A 651 5.55 -36.34 -33.15
C ALA A 651 6.32 -35.02 -32.88
N ASP A 652 5.80 -33.89 -33.37
CA ASP A 652 6.37 -32.57 -33.11
C ASP A 652 6.22 -32.17 -31.63
N VAL A 653 5.08 -32.48 -30.99
CA VAL A 653 4.88 -32.29 -29.54
C VAL A 653 5.92 -33.08 -28.75
N LEU A 654 6.10 -34.38 -29.04
CA LEU A 654 7.08 -35.22 -28.35
C LEU A 654 8.51 -34.71 -28.55
N ALA A 655 8.84 -34.19 -29.73
CA ALA A 655 10.14 -33.60 -29.99
C ALA A 655 10.39 -32.32 -29.16
N GLU A 656 9.39 -31.45 -29.03
CA GLU A 656 9.47 -30.25 -28.16
C GLU A 656 9.66 -30.63 -26.68
N VAL A 657 8.83 -31.56 -26.20
CA VAL A 657 8.89 -32.05 -24.80
C VAL A 657 10.25 -32.71 -24.52
N SER A 658 10.70 -33.60 -25.41
CA SER A 658 11.98 -34.30 -25.25
C SER A 658 13.15 -33.32 -25.22
N ARG A 659 13.15 -32.31 -26.11
CA ARG A 659 14.19 -31.28 -26.15
C ARG A 659 14.27 -30.51 -24.83
N TYR A 660 13.14 -30.12 -24.26
CA TYR A 660 13.12 -29.42 -22.98
C TYR A 660 13.66 -30.32 -21.85
N LEU A 661 13.14 -31.53 -21.72
CA LEU A 661 13.53 -32.44 -20.64
C LEU A 661 14.99 -32.91 -20.74
N GLN A 662 15.55 -33.05 -21.95
CA GLN A 662 16.97 -33.35 -22.15
C GLN A 662 17.85 -32.16 -21.78
N GLY A 663 17.51 -30.95 -22.22
CA GLY A 663 18.28 -29.75 -21.88
C GLY A 663 18.34 -29.48 -20.37
N VAL A 664 17.26 -29.79 -19.64
CA VAL A 664 17.25 -29.74 -18.17
C VAL A 664 18.26 -30.71 -17.57
N LYS A 665 18.31 -31.97 -18.04
CA LYS A 665 19.25 -32.98 -17.55
C LYS A 665 20.71 -32.60 -17.81
N GLU A 666 20.99 -31.93 -18.91
CA GLU A 666 22.34 -31.44 -19.22
C GLU A 666 22.75 -30.29 -18.29
N SER A 667 21.83 -29.41 -17.91
CA SER A 667 22.11 -28.32 -16.97
C SER A 667 22.30 -28.77 -15.52
N ASP A 668 21.69 -29.88 -15.10
CA ASP A 668 21.87 -30.44 -13.74
C ASP A 668 23.20 -31.17 -13.55
N ASN A 669 23.86 -31.53 -14.64
CA ASN A 669 25.16 -32.22 -14.63
C ASN A 669 26.35 -31.26 -14.79
N GLN A 670 26.11 -29.95 -14.86
CA GLN A 670 27.11 -28.88 -14.85
C GLN A 670 27.11 -28.17 -13.51
#